data_AF-A0A6J1KJG9-F1
#
_entry.id   AF-A0A6J1KJG9-F1
#
_cell.length_a   1.000
_cell.length_b   1.000
_cell.length_c   1.000
_cell.angle_alpha   90.00
_cell.angle_beta   90.00
_cell.angle_gamma   90.00
#
_symmetry.space_group_name_H-M   'P 1'
#
loop_
_entity.id
_entity.type
_entity.pdbx_description
1 polymer ?
#
loop_
_entity_poly.entity_id
_entity_poly.type
_entity_poly.pdbx_seq_one_letter_code
_entity_poly.pdbx_strand_id
1 'polypeptide(L)'
;MASGRKAVEDTDDRDSSIWVLDQQLDQPMEEEARRIRNAYQEKEHSVFKILQLAFQSLGIVYGDLGTSPLYVFYNTFPDGVENTEDLIGALSLIIYSLTLIPLIKYVFIVCKANDDGQGGTFALYSLLCRHAKIGTIPNHDHSDEKLTTYSCSKYREQSFAAKTKRWLEGNRVKKHAILVLVLVGSCMVIGDGILTPAISVLSAVGGINVGRTKISNDVAVLVAIVILIFLFTMQRYGTDKVGWLFAPVVFLWFILIGGIGIYNICKYDNSVLRAFSPVYIYRYFKRGGKVGWISLGGIMLSITGTEALFADLSHFPVSSIQIAFTVVVFPCLLLAYSGQAAYLMKNPNYVAGAFYHSIPDSIYWPVFFVATTAAIVASQATISATFSLIKQALALGCFPRVKVVHTSKTFRNQIYIPDINWILMVLCIAVTAGFKNQSQIGNASGTAVIIVMLVTTCLMTLIMILVWHSHWALVLLFTWLSLLVEGFYLSSVIQKVYQGGWVPLVIATAFFIIMYTWHYGTAKRYEIEMHTKVSMAWILSLGPSLGLVRVPGIGLVYTELASGVPHIFSHFITNLPAIHSVVVFVCLKCLPVCTIPEEERFLVKRIGPKNFRMFRCVARYGYKDLHKKDDDFEKKLFDSLFLFVRLESLMDGGSSDSDVSSLLDPQNETVTEFPLNTLNSTCSSMEFTNLRTADSIQLANSPLNQNQIMVPSNQANHQTEIDELEFLVSCKNVGVVHILGNTVMTARRDSSLFKKIAIDYVYAFLRKICRENSAMFNIPHESLLNVGQTFYV
;
A
#
# COMPACT_ATOMS: atom_id res chain seq x y z
N MET A 1 34.49 76.91 8.29
CA MET A 1 33.78 76.62 7.03
C MET A 1 34.47 75.44 6.36
N ALA A 2 33.96 74.24 6.59
CA ALA A 2 34.47 73.01 5.99
C ALA A 2 33.28 72.33 5.30
N SER A 3 33.35 72.22 3.97
CA SER A 3 32.33 71.63 3.12
C SER A 3 32.34 70.11 3.26
N GLY A 4 31.17 69.52 3.50
CA GLY A 4 30.97 68.11 3.80
C GLY A 4 31.08 67.19 2.58
N ARG A 5 31.68 66.02 2.80
CA ARG A 5 31.79 64.89 1.88
C ARG A 5 30.41 64.34 1.49
N LYS A 6 30.15 64.21 0.19
CA LYS A 6 29.24 63.20 -0.36
C LYS A 6 30.07 62.03 -0.85
N ALA A 7 29.84 60.87 -0.25
CA ALA A 7 30.09 59.55 -0.80
C ALA A 7 28.89 58.69 -0.37
N VAL A 8 28.57 57.66 -1.15
CA VAL A 8 27.44 56.72 -1.02
C VAL A 8 26.24 57.08 -1.92
N GLU A 9 26.20 56.44 -3.09
CA GLU A 9 25.01 55.92 -3.79
C GLU A 9 25.51 55.22 -5.07
N ASP A 10 25.69 53.90 -5.02
CA ASP A 10 25.78 53.01 -6.22
C ASP A 10 25.83 51.51 -5.86
N THR A 11 25.25 51.11 -4.71
CA THR A 11 25.26 49.70 -4.25
C THR A 11 23.87 49.09 -4.02
N ASP A 12 22.78 49.82 -4.22
CA ASP A 12 21.42 49.34 -3.87
C ASP A 12 20.63 48.72 -5.04
N ASP A 13 21.05 48.93 -6.30
CA ASP A 13 20.35 48.35 -7.48
C ASP A 13 20.81 46.92 -7.83
N ARG A 14 21.96 46.47 -7.30
CA ARG A 14 22.41 45.08 -7.48
C ARG A 14 21.80 44.13 -6.45
N ASP A 15 21.62 44.56 -5.21
CA ASP A 15 21.02 43.70 -4.17
C ASP A 15 19.51 43.56 -4.36
N SER A 16 18.81 44.59 -4.85
CA SER A 16 17.38 44.49 -5.19
C SER A 16 17.13 43.61 -6.41
N SER A 17 18.00 43.67 -7.43
CA SER A 17 17.91 42.79 -8.60
C SER A 17 18.33 41.37 -8.29
N ILE A 18 19.34 41.14 -7.42
CA ILE A 18 19.70 39.81 -6.92
C ILE A 18 18.57 39.21 -6.08
N TRP A 19 17.90 39.99 -5.20
CA TRP A 19 16.74 39.50 -4.44
C TRP A 19 15.53 39.19 -5.31
N VAL A 20 15.28 39.97 -6.37
CA VAL A 20 14.20 39.70 -7.34
C VAL A 20 14.55 38.51 -8.24
N LEU A 21 15.84 38.32 -8.58
CA LEU A 21 16.34 37.14 -9.30
C LEU A 21 16.29 35.88 -8.44
N ASP A 22 16.65 35.94 -7.15
CA ASP A 22 16.59 34.80 -6.22
C ASP A 22 15.13 34.38 -5.99
N GLN A 23 14.21 35.35 -5.91
CA GLN A 23 12.78 35.08 -5.79
C GLN A 23 12.13 34.56 -7.09
N GLN A 24 12.75 34.79 -8.26
CA GLN A 24 12.36 34.20 -9.56
C GLN A 24 13.03 32.83 -9.82
N LEU A 25 14.23 32.58 -9.31
CA LEU A 25 14.99 31.32 -9.45
C LEU A 25 14.49 30.22 -8.51
N ASP A 26 13.92 30.56 -7.36
CA ASP A 26 13.36 29.59 -6.42
C ASP A 26 11.93 29.12 -6.80
N GLN A 27 11.37 29.61 -7.92
CA GLN A 27 9.99 29.31 -8.35
C GLN A 27 9.74 28.46 -9.63
N PRO A 28 10.68 27.85 -10.37
CA PRO A 28 10.27 27.04 -11.53
C PRO A 28 10.36 25.52 -11.38
N MET A 29 10.92 24.91 -10.33
CA MET A 29 10.89 23.42 -10.22
C MET A 29 9.57 22.87 -9.67
N GLU A 30 8.96 23.53 -8.69
CA GLU A 30 7.71 23.06 -8.07
C GLU A 30 6.49 23.34 -8.99
N GLU A 31 6.61 24.37 -9.83
CA GLU A 31 5.61 24.78 -10.82
C GLU A 31 5.74 23.99 -12.14
N GLU A 32 6.96 23.62 -12.57
CA GLU A 32 7.19 22.62 -13.63
C GLU A 32 6.85 21.21 -13.17
N ALA A 33 7.19 20.79 -11.95
CA ALA A 33 6.75 19.51 -11.39
C ALA A 33 5.22 19.48 -11.24
N ARG A 34 4.57 20.61 -10.90
CA ARG A 34 3.10 20.76 -10.99
C ARG A 34 2.60 20.68 -12.42
N ARG A 35 3.27 21.30 -13.39
CA ARG A 35 2.89 21.24 -14.82
C ARG A 35 3.05 19.84 -15.40
N ILE A 36 4.11 19.10 -15.06
CA ILE A 36 4.33 17.71 -15.45
C ILE A 36 3.33 16.80 -14.72
N ARG A 37 3.05 17.05 -13.43
CA ARG A 37 2.01 16.35 -12.67
C ARG A 37 0.62 16.59 -13.26
N ASN A 38 0.32 17.82 -13.64
CA ASN A 38 -0.90 18.20 -14.34
C ASN A 38 -0.92 17.61 -15.75
N ALA A 39 0.18 17.58 -16.50
CA ALA A 39 0.26 16.95 -17.82
C ALA A 39 0.12 15.41 -17.78
N TYR A 40 0.55 14.77 -16.69
CA TYR A 40 0.30 13.33 -16.44
C TYR A 40 -1.11 13.07 -15.88
N GLN A 41 -1.71 13.99 -15.12
CA GLN A 41 -3.09 13.91 -14.63
C GLN A 41 -4.14 14.38 -15.67
N GLU A 42 -3.75 15.20 -16.64
CA GLU A 42 -4.56 15.76 -17.74
C GLU A 42 -4.34 14.98 -19.05
N LYS A 43 -4.16 13.66 -18.98
CA LYS A 43 -4.91 12.87 -19.96
C LYS A 43 -6.36 13.03 -19.57
N GLU A 44 -7.02 14.08 -20.08
CA GLU A 44 -8.45 14.29 -19.98
C GLU A 44 -9.14 12.94 -20.14
N HIS A 45 -9.56 12.36 -19.02
CA HIS A 45 -10.42 11.20 -19.07
C HIS A 45 -11.70 11.75 -19.66
N SER A 46 -11.90 11.55 -20.97
CA SER A 46 -13.15 11.83 -21.65
C SER A 46 -14.29 11.50 -20.69
N VAL A 47 -15.24 12.41 -20.48
CA VAL A 47 -16.33 12.27 -19.47
C VAL A 47 -16.98 10.89 -19.53
N PHE A 48 -17.05 10.30 -20.73
CA PHE A 48 -17.46 8.94 -20.99
C PHE A 48 -16.63 7.87 -20.25
N LYS A 49 -15.30 7.97 -20.24
CA LYS A 49 -14.41 7.08 -19.47
C LYS A 49 -14.62 7.22 -17.97
N ILE A 50 -14.83 8.44 -17.46
CA ILE A 50 -15.12 8.64 -16.02
C ILE A 50 -16.44 7.97 -15.63
N LEU A 51 -17.47 8.10 -16.49
CA LEU A 51 -18.77 7.47 -16.28
C LEU A 51 -18.67 5.94 -16.38
N GLN A 52 -17.90 5.42 -17.34
CA GLN A 52 -17.64 3.99 -17.47
C GLN A 52 -16.92 3.43 -16.22
N LEU A 53 -15.91 4.14 -15.72
CA LEU A 53 -15.21 3.77 -14.48
C LEU A 53 -16.13 3.89 -13.25
N ALA A 54 -17.04 4.87 -13.23
CA ALA A 54 -18.06 5.00 -12.18
C ALA A 54 -18.98 3.78 -12.17
N PHE A 55 -19.47 3.35 -13.35
CA PHE A 55 -20.27 2.13 -13.46
C PHE A 55 -19.49 0.88 -13.03
N GLN A 56 -18.23 0.74 -13.46
CA GLN A 56 -17.38 -0.39 -13.05
C GLN A 56 -17.11 -0.40 -11.53
N SER A 57 -17.00 0.77 -10.89
CA SER A 57 -16.79 0.88 -9.45
C SER A 57 -17.95 0.31 -8.62
N LEU A 58 -19.18 0.29 -9.16
CA LEU A 58 -20.35 -0.30 -8.48
C LEU A 58 -20.09 -1.75 -8.05
N GLY A 59 -19.51 -2.56 -8.95
CA GLY A 59 -19.29 -3.98 -8.71
C GLY A 59 -18.21 -4.28 -7.68
N ILE A 60 -17.17 -3.45 -7.60
CA ILE A 60 -15.98 -3.72 -6.79
C ILE A 60 -16.05 -2.99 -5.44
N VAL A 61 -16.58 -1.76 -5.40
CA VAL A 61 -16.45 -0.88 -4.23
C VAL A 61 -17.68 -0.94 -3.32
N TYR A 62 -18.88 -1.12 -3.90
CA TYR A 62 -20.15 -0.88 -3.18
C TYR A 62 -20.93 -2.15 -2.86
N GLY A 63 -20.40 -3.33 -3.15
CA GLY A 63 -21.06 -4.59 -2.85
C GLY A 63 -21.36 -4.75 -1.36
N ASP A 64 -20.38 -4.50 -0.49
CA ASP A 64 -20.53 -4.66 0.96
C ASP A 64 -21.62 -3.75 1.53
N LEU A 65 -21.45 -2.43 1.35
CA LEU A 65 -22.43 -1.42 1.75
C LEU A 65 -23.83 -1.65 1.13
N GLY A 66 -23.88 -2.16 -0.10
CA GLY A 66 -25.11 -2.48 -0.81
C GLY A 66 -25.87 -3.69 -0.25
N THR A 67 -25.22 -4.58 0.50
CA THR A 67 -25.83 -5.79 1.06
C THR A 67 -26.34 -5.63 2.49
N SER A 68 -25.94 -4.56 3.20
CA SER A 68 -26.44 -4.21 4.54
C SER A 68 -27.97 -4.23 4.71
N PRO A 69 -28.79 -3.81 3.73
CA PRO A 69 -30.25 -3.88 3.86
C PRO A 69 -30.80 -5.29 4.14
N LEU A 70 -30.04 -6.35 3.88
CA LEU A 70 -30.43 -7.73 4.19
C LEU A 70 -30.52 -8.01 5.69
N TYR A 71 -29.81 -7.25 6.54
CA TYR A 71 -29.63 -7.61 7.95
C TYR A 71 -29.78 -6.47 8.97
N VAL A 72 -29.84 -5.20 8.56
CA VAL A 72 -29.87 -4.04 9.47
C VAL A 72 -31.11 -4.00 10.37
N PHE A 73 -32.33 -4.08 9.82
CA PHE A 73 -33.54 -4.00 10.66
C PHE A 73 -33.66 -5.20 11.60
N TYR A 74 -33.27 -6.39 11.14
CA TYR A 74 -33.20 -7.59 11.96
C TYR A 74 -32.27 -7.41 13.17
N ASN A 75 -31.10 -6.80 12.97
CA ASN A 75 -30.14 -6.54 14.04
C ASN A 75 -30.51 -5.35 14.94
N THR A 76 -31.31 -4.41 14.41
CA THR A 76 -31.78 -3.24 15.18
C THR A 76 -32.89 -3.64 16.15
N PHE A 77 -33.80 -4.51 15.73
CA PHE A 77 -34.97 -4.95 16.50
C PHE A 77 -35.05 -6.48 16.60
N PRO A 78 -34.10 -7.15 17.27
CA PRO A 78 -34.06 -8.61 17.35
C PRO A 78 -35.31 -9.21 18.02
N ASP A 79 -35.90 -8.48 18.96
CA ASP A 79 -37.08 -8.89 19.74
C ASP A 79 -38.41 -8.39 19.13
N GLY A 80 -38.36 -7.76 17.94
CA GLY A 80 -39.53 -7.17 17.26
C GLY A 80 -39.72 -5.67 17.53
N VAL A 81 -40.73 -5.08 16.89
CA VAL A 81 -41.06 -3.64 17.01
C VAL A 81 -42.29 -3.47 17.89
N GLU A 82 -42.11 -2.97 19.12
CA GLU A 82 -43.23 -2.68 20.04
C GLU A 82 -44.02 -1.44 19.62
N ASN A 83 -43.33 -0.39 19.16
CA ASN A 83 -43.97 0.85 18.72
C ASN A 83 -43.46 1.27 17.34
N THR A 84 -44.39 1.52 16.42
CA THR A 84 -44.11 1.88 15.04
C THR A 84 -43.38 3.23 14.90
N GLU A 85 -43.51 4.14 15.87
CA GLU A 85 -42.71 5.38 15.86
C GLU A 85 -41.21 5.11 16.07
N ASP A 86 -40.85 4.02 16.74
CA ASP A 86 -39.43 3.65 16.95
C ASP A 86 -38.78 3.23 15.64
N LEU A 87 -39.56 2.69 14.71
CA LEU A 87 -39.12 2.37 13.36
C LEU A 87 -38.78 3.63 12.56
N ILE A 88 -39.61 4.68 12.66
CA ILE A 88 -39.34 5.99 12.03
C ILE A 88 -38.08 6.64 12.64
N GLY A 89 -37.91 6.52 13.96
CA GLY A 89 -36.72 6.98 14.66
C GLY A 89 -35.44 6.26 14.23
N ALA A 90 -35.47 4.92 14.15
CA ALA A 90 -34.37 4.12 13.68
C ALA A 90 -34.05 4.39 12.19
N LEU A 91 -35.06 4.56 11.34
CA LEU A 91 -34.86 4.96 9.95
C LEU A 91 -34.19 6.34 9.86
N SER A 92 -34.62 7.30 10.68
CA SER A 92 -33.99 8.63 10.72
C SER A 92 -32.51 8.52 11.07
N LEU A 93 -32.16 7.70 12.08
CA LEU A 93 -30.77 7.41 12.42
C LEU A 93 -29.99 6.77 11.26
N ILE A 94 -30.57 5.82 10.52
CA ILE A 94 -29.94 5.22 9.33
C ILE A 94 -29.66 6.27 8.26
N ILE A 95 -30.65 7.11 7.93
CA ILE A 95 -30.51 8.17 6.91
C ILE A 95 -29.36 9.12 7.25
N TYR A 96 -29.33 9.62 8.49
CA TYR A 96 -28.29 10.54 8.93
C TYR A 96 -26.93 9.86 9.09
N SER A 97 -26.88 8.56 9.42
CA SER A 97 -25.61 7.82 9.50
C SER A 97 -25.01 7.60 8.12
N LEU A 98 -25.82 7.24 7.12
CA LEU A 98 -25.41 7.14 5.71
C LEU A 98 -24.94 8.50 5.16
N THR A 99 -25.56 9.58 5.59
CA THR A 99 -25.23 10.95 5.16
C THR A 99 -23.93 11.44 5.82
N LEU A 100 -23.77 11.26 7.14
CA LEU A 100 -22.60 11.77 7.86
C LEU A 100 -21.34 10.94 7.60
N ILE A 101 -21.45 9.61 7.57
CA ILE A 101 -20.29 8.72 7.51
C ILE A 101 -19.92 8.37 6.05
N PRO A 102 -20.67 7.54 5.30
CA PRO A 102 -20.35 7.26 3.90
C PRO A 102 -20.27 8.50 3.00
N LEU A 103 -21.30 9.36 2.98
CA LEU A 103 -21.36 10.49 2.04
C LEU A 103 -20.36 11.59 2.40
N ILE A 104 -20.53 12.23 3.56
CA ILE A 104 -19.74 13.41 3.93
C ILE A 104 -18.32 13.01 4.35
N LYS A 105 -18.16 12.17 5.37
CA LYS A 105 -16.83 11.79 5.89
C LYS A 105 -16.04 11.04 4.81
N TYR A 106 -16.55 9.95 4.26
CA TYR A 106 -15.70 9.10 3.42
C TYR A 106 -15.61 9.57 1.97
N VAL A 107 -16.72 9.68 1.26
CA VAL A 107 -16.73 9.97 -0.19
C VAL A 107 -16.21 11.39 -0.51
N PHE A 108 -16.55 12.39 0.30
CA PHE A 108 -16.11 13.77 0.06
C PHE A 108 -14.79 14.18 0.73
N ILE A 109 -14.43 13.56 1.87
CA ILE A 109 -13.23 13.93 2.64
C ILE A 109 -12.18 12.82 2.58
N VAL A 110 -12.42 11.64 3.16
CA VAL A 110 -11.39 10.59 3.33
C VAL A 110 -10.86 10.07 1.98
N CYS A 111 -11.71 9.88 0.95
CA CYS A 111 -11.25 9.43 -0.36
C CYS A 111 -10.28 10.40 -1.05
N LYS A 112 -10.24 11.68 -0.65
CA LYS A 112 -9.23 12.63 -1.13
C LYS A 112 -7.86 12.41 -0.49
N ALA A 113 -7.80 11.75 0.67
CA ALA A 113 -6.56 11.40 1.35
C ALA A 113 -6.07 10.04 0.84
N ASN A 114 -5.61 10.04 -0.40
CA ASN A 114 -5.03 8.86 -1.04
C ASN A 114 -3.54 9.04 -1.34
N ASP A 115 -2.82 7.92 -1.39
CA ASP A 115 -1.40 7.85 -1.75
C ASP A 115 -1.29 7.31 -3.18
N ASP A 116 -1.27 8.21 -4.16
CA ASP A 116 -1.33 7.91 -5.60
C ASP A 116 -2.47 6.94 -5.97
N GLY A 117 -3.68 7.28 -5.50
CA GLY A 117 -4.89 6.48 -5.71
C GLY A 117 -5.05 5.30 -4.76
N GLN A 118 -4.16 5.09 -3.79
CA GLN A 118 -4.34 4.07 -2.74
C GLN A 118 -5.03 4.64 -1.51
N GLY A 119 -6.02 3.90 -1.00
CA GLY A 119 -6.63 4.17 0.30
C GLY A 119 -6.39 3.03 1.28
N GLY A 120 -6.99 3.15 2.47
CA GLY A 120 -6.80 2.26 3.60
C GLY A 120 -5.79 2.77 4.64
N THR A 121 -5.75 2.08 5.79
CA THR A 121 -4.98 2.46 6.98
C THR A 121 -3.46 2.54 6.72
N PHE A 122 -2.88 1.60 5.99
CA PHE A 122 -1.45 1.63 5.65
C PHE A 122 -1.10 2.67 4.57
N ALA A 123 -2.02 3.01 3.67
CA ALA A 123 -1.83 4.13 2.74
C ALA A 123 -1.76 5.48 3.49
N LEU A 124 -2.66 5.69 4.46
CA LEU A 124 -2.59 6.86 5.36
C LEU A 124 -1.28 6.87 6.16
N TYR A 125 -0.83 5.72 6.66
CA TYR A 125 0.45 5.61 7.38
C TYR A 125 1.66 5.90 6.49
N SER A 126 1.69 5.39 5.26
CA SER A 126 2.72 5.66 4.24
C SER A 126 2.87 7.18 4.01
N LEU A 127 1.73 7.86 3.83
CA LEU A 127 1.66 9.31 3.66
C LEU A 127 2.25 10.06 4.87
N LEU A 128 1.91 9.62 6.09
CA LEU A 128 2.45 10.19 7.33
C LEU A 128 3.96 9.92 7.49
N CYS A 129 4.43 8.71 7.14
CA CYS A 129 5.85 8.36 7.13
C CYS A 129 6.66 9.30 6.24
N ARG A 130 6.13 9.64 5.06
CA ARG A 130 6.76 10.54 4.10
C ARG A 130 6.93 11.97 4.62
N HIS A 131 5.89 12.51 5.27
CA HIS A 131 5.85 13.92 5.67
C HIS A 131 6.45 14.19 7.06
N ALA A 132 6.37 13.23 7.98
CA ALA A 132 6.77 13.42 9.39
C ALA A 132 7.87 12.48 9.89
N LYS A 133 8.61 11.80 8.99
CA LYS A 133 9.73 10.89 9.31
C LYS A 133 9.39 9.93 10.47
N ILE A 134 8.15 9.43 10.50
CA ILE A 134 7.64 8.57 11.57
C ILE A 134 7.92 7.07 11.36
N GLY A 135 8.52 6.71 10.22
CA GLY A 135 8.96 5.33 9.97
C GLY A 135 9.82 4.80 11.11
N THR A 136 9.46 3.65 11.63
CA THR A 136 10.15 2.97 12.75
C THR A 136 11.42 2.26 12.30
N ILE A 137 11.50 1.85 11.03
CA ILE A 137 12.72 1.31 10.42
C ILE A 137 13.52 2.49 9.85
N PRO A 138 14.73 2.79 10.38
CA PRO A 138 15.52 3.94 9.96
C PRO A 138 16.27 3.66 8.65
N ASN A 139 15.51 3.50 7.57
CA ASN A 139 16.05 3.29 6.22
C ASN A 139 15.79 4.50 5.32
N HIS A 140 15.89 5.73 5.83
CA HIS A 140 15.71 6.93 5.01
C HIS A 140 17.06 7.47 4.57
N ASP A 141 17.29 7.55 3.25
CA ASP A 141 18.47 8.21 2.69
C ASP A 141 18.07 9.56 2.09
N HIS A 142 18.94 10.57 2.16
CA HIS A 142 18.67 11.91 1.61
C HIS A 142 18.41 11.85 0.10
N SER A 143 18.98 10.85 -0.57
CA SER A 143 18.76 10.62 -2.01
C SER A 143 17.35 10.13 -2.33
N ASP A 144 16.57 9.67 -1.35
CA ASP A 144 15.18 9.25 -1.55
C ASP A 144 14.21 10.44 -1.51
N GLU A 145 14.55 11.51 -0.77
CA GLU A 145 13.75 12.75 -0.73
C GLU A 145 13.74 13.49 -2.07
N LYS A 146 14.66 13.16 -2.98
CA LYS A 146 14.78 13.73 -4.33
C LYS A 146 14.00 12.98 -5.41
N LEU A 147 13.38 11.83 -5.08
CA LEU A 147 12.59 11.06 -6.05
C LEU A 147 11.37 11.87 -6.51
N THR A 148 11.04 11.80 -7.79
CA THR A 148 9.90 12.56 -8.35
C THR A 148 8.57 12.15 -7.72
N THR A 149 8.44 10.88 -7.32
CA THR A 149 7.26 10.36 -6.59
C THR A 149 7.26 10.76 -5.10
N TYR A 150 8.41 11.16 -4.56
CA TYR A 150 8.55 11.54 -3.16
C TYR A 150 8.21 13.02 -2.98
N SER A 151 6.95 13.38 -3.25
CA SER A 151 6.49 14.76 -3.05
C SER A 151 6.36 15.05 -1.55
N CYS A 152 7.26 15.89 -1.04
CA CYS A 152 7.20 16.46 0.30
C CYS A 152 7.07 17.99 0.14
N SER A 153 5.93 18.55 0.53
CA SER A 153 5.76 20.02 0.50
C SER A 153 6.68 20.68 1.53
N LYS A 154 7.47 21.68 1.12
CA LYS A 154 8.28 22.49 2.05
C LYS A 154 7.37 23.20 3.06
N TYR A 155 7.74 23.18 4.34
CA TYR A 155 6.93 23.75 5.44
C TYR A 155 7.21 25.25 5.59
N ARG A 156 6.17 26.06 5.82
CA ARG A 156 6.35 27.38 6.45
C ARG A 156 6.75 27.14 7.91
N GLU A 157 7.96 27.55 8.30
CA GLU A 157 8.61 27.18 9.58
C GLU A 157 7.80 27.47 10.87
N GLN A 158 6.83 28.38 10.82
CA GLN A 158 6.01 28.78 11.97
C GLN A 158 4.58 28.19 11.99
N SER A 159 4.22 27.30 11.07
CA SER A 159 2.87 26.71 11.01
C SER A 159 2.59 25.69 12.13
N PHE A 160 1.33 25.54 12.53
CA PHE A 160 0.86 24.48 13.45
C PHE A 160 1.25 23.07 12.95
N ALA A 161 1.33 22.89 11.63
CA ALA A 161 1.83 21.67 11.00
C ALA A 161 3.30 21.38 11.36
N ALA A 162 4.16 22.41 11.34
CA ALA A 162 5.57 22.28 11.70
C ALA A 162 5.75 21.96 13.20
N LYS A 163 4.92 22.56 14.07
CA LYS A 163 4.90 22.24 15.51
C LYS A 163 4.49 20.79 15.76
N THR A 164 3.44 20.32 15.07
CA THR A 164 2.94 18.94 15.17
C THR A 164 3.97 17.95 14.64
N LYS A 165 4.63 18.26 13.52
CA LYS A 165 5.74 17.48 12.97
C LYS A 165 6.89 17.32 13.97
N ARG A 166 7.40 18.43 14.52
CA ARG A 166 8.46 18.40 15.55
C ARG A 166 8.04 17.62 16.79
N TRP A 167 6.78 17.79 17.23
CA TRP A 167 6.23 17.04 18.35
C TRP A 167 6.24 15.53 18.09
N LEU A 168 5.95 15.11 16.87
CA LEU A 168 5.88 13.71 16.47
C LEU A 168 7.26 13.08 16.21
N GLU A 169 8.18 13.85 15.64
CA GLU A 169 9.56 13.44 15.38
C GLU A 169 10.38 13.30 16.67
N GLY A 170 10.11 14.16 17.67
CA GLY A 170 10.94 14.29 18.87
C GLY A 170 10.90 13.11 19.84
N ASN A 171 9.96 12.15 19.72
CA ASN A 171 9.88 11.02 20.65
C ASN A 171 9.59 9.67 19.96
N ARG A 172 10.46 8.68 20.20
CA ARG A 172 10.32 7.30 19.70
C ARG A 172 9.02 6.62 20.16
N VAL A 173 8.51 6.99 21.35
CA VAL A 173 7.26 6.46 21.89
C VAL A 173 6.06 6.87 21.02
N LYS A 174 6.06 8.11 20.51
CA LYS A 174 4.96 8.62 19.66
C LYS A 174 4.94 7.94 18.30
N LYS A 175 6.12 7.73 17.69
CA LYS A 175 6.26 6.95 16.45
C LYS A 175 5.73 5.52 16.61
N HIS A 176 6.08 4.88 17.73
CA HIS A 176 5.54 3.56 18.08
C HIS A 176 4.03 3.60 18.34
N ALA A 177 3.50 4.64 18.99
CA ALA A 177 2.07 4.76 19.24
C ALA A 177 1.27 4.85 17.94
N ILE A 178 1.73 5.63 16.95
CA ILE A 178 1.09 5.66 15.63
C ILE A 178 1.18 4.31 14.94
N LEU A 179 2.34 3.65 14.96
CA LEU A 179 2.47 2.32 14.37
C LEU A 179 1.49 1.33 15.02
N VAL A 180 1.40 1.31 16.35
CA VAL A 180 0.44 0.45 17.08
C VAL A 180 -0.99 0.77 16.67
N LEU A 181 -1.35 2.05 16.56
CA LEU A 181 -2.68 2.49 16.11
C LEU A 181 -3.00 1.96 14.70
N VAL A 182 -2.05 2.05 13.77
CA VAL A 182 -2.19 1.55 12.39
C VAL A 182 -2.31 0.04 12.36
N LEU A 183 -1.51 -0.67 13.17
CA LEU A 183 -1.57 -2.13 13.29
C LEU A 183 -2.91 -2.59 13.85
N VAL A 184 -3.46 -1.90 14.86
CA VAL A 184 -4.80 -2.19 15.41
C VAL A 184 -5.88 -2.02 14.34
N GLY A 185 -5.88 -0.89 13.63
CA GLY A 185 -6.85 -0.67 12.54
C GLY A 185 -6.72 -1.73 11.45
N SER A 186 -5.50 -2.07 11.06
CA SER A 186 -5.22 -3.08 10.05
C SER A 186 -5.71 -4.47 10.44
N CYS A 187 -5.49 -4.89 11.69
CA CYS A 187 -5.95 -6.17 12.19
C CYS A 187 -7.47 -6.25 12.30
N MET A 188 -8.14 -5.12 12.62
CA MET A 188 -9.59 -5.04 12.62
C MET A 188 -10.17 -5.11 11.20
N VAL A 189 -9.53 -4.50 10.20
CA VAL A 189 -9.91 -4.66 8.78
C VAL A 189 -9.77 -6.11 8.32
N ILE A 190 -8.71 -6.81 8.72
CA ILE A 190 -8.57 -8.26 8.45
C ILE A 190 -9.72 -9.05 9.11
N GLY A 191 -10.09 -8.68 10.34
CA GLY A 191 -11.25 -9.24 11.03
C GLY A 191 -12.57 -9.01 10.29
N ASP A 192 -12.79 -7.80 9.77
CA ASP A 192 -13.95 -7.46 8.94
C ASP A 192 -13.96 -8.26 7.63
N GLY A 193 -12.80 -8.42 6.98
CA GLY A 193 -12.64 -9.27 5.80
C GLY A 193 -12.97 -10.76 6.02
N ILE A 194 -12.99 -11.24 7.27
CA ILE A 194 -13.46 -12.58 7.67
C ILE A 194 -14.97 -12.58 7.93
N LEU A 195 -15.48 -11.53 8.58
CA LEU A 195 -16.86 -11.44 9.03
C LEU A 195 -17.84 -11.04 7.91
N THR A 196 -17.43 -10.18 6.98
CA THR A 196 -18.29 -9.72 5.88
C THR A 196 -18.77 -10.87 4.99
N PRO A 197 -17.89 -11.79 4.50
CA PRO A 197 -18.37 -12.92 3.74
C PRO A 197 -19.31 -13.83 4.54
N ALA A 198 -19.03 -13.99 5.84
CA ALA A 198 -19.87 -14.80 6.73
C ALA A 198 -21.28 -14.21 6.89
N ILE A 199 -21.39 -12.92 7.19
CA ILE A 199 -22.70 -12.27 7.39
C ILE A 199 -23.45 -12.08 6.08
N SER A 200 -22.80 -11.60 5.01
CA SER A 200 -23.50 -11.27 3.77
C SER A 200 -24.02 -12.51 3.05
N VAL A 201 -23.22 -13.59 2.98
CA VAL A 201 -23.68 -14.85 2.37
C VAL A 201 -24.76 -15.52 3.23
N LEU A 202 -24.57 -15.57 4.56
CA LEU A 202 -25.58 -16.17 5.44
C LEU A 202 -26.91 -15.40 5.41
N SER A 203 -26.85 -14.07 5.38
CA SER A 203 -28.04 -13.21 5.28
C SER A 203 -28.78 -13.40 3.95
N ALA A 204 -28.04 -13.52 2.84
CA ALA A 204 -28.63 -13.75 1.52
C ALA A 204 -29.27 -15.14 1.39
N VAL A 205 -28.63 -16.16 1.94
CA VAL A 205 -29.14 -17.55 1.92
C VAL A 205 -30.30 -17.72 2.91
N GLY A 206 -30.36 -16.93 3.99
CA GLY A 206 -31.45 -16.92 4.97
C GLY A 206 -32.83 -16.69 4.35
N GLY A 207 -32.92 -16.07 3.17
CA GLY A 207 -34.16 -15.94 2.41
C GLY A 207 -34.84 -17.28 2.08
N ILE A 208 -34.08 -18.38 1.98
CA ILE A 208 -34.64 -19.71 1.70
C ILE A 208 -35.69 -20.13 2.75
N ASN A 209 -35.46 -19.77 4.01
CA ASN A 209 -36.35 -20.13 5.12
C ASN A 209 -37.66 -19.34 5.07
N VAL A 210 -37.63 -18.14 4.46
CA VAL A 210 -38.81 -17.29 4.27
C VAL A 210 -39.66 -17.80 3.09
N GLY A 211 -39.03 -18.24 2.00
CA GLY A 211 -39.72 -18.73 0.80
C GLY A 211 -40.32 -20.14 0.92
N ARG A 212 -39.83 -20.98 1.85
CA ARG A 212 -40.40 -22.30 2.16
C ARG A 212 -40.42 -22.56 3.66
N THR A 213 -41.61 -22.59 4.25
CA THR A 213 -41.89 -22.78 5.69
C THR A 213 -41.40 -24.10 6.33
N LYS A 214 -40.70 -24.97 5.60
CA LYS A 214 -40.25 -26.31 6.07
C LYS A 214 -38.74 -26.50 6.11
N ILE A 215 -37.92 -25.49 5.85
CA ILE A 215 -36.45 -25.61 5.84
C ILE A 215 -35.88 -25.12 7.18
N SER A 216 -35.06 -25.96 7.84
CA SER A 216 -34.39 -25.62 9.10
C SER A 216 -33.25 -24.62 8.87
N ASN A 217 -33.00 -23.74 9.84
CA ASN A 217 -31.86 -22.81 9.84
C ASN A 217 -30.53 -23.53 9.58
N ASP A 218 -30.34 -24.77 10.05
CA ASP A 218 -29.13 -25.55 9.81
C ASP A 218 -28.86 -25.82 8.33
N VAL A 219 -29.92 -25.93 7.50
CA VAL A 219 -29.78 -26.12 6.05
C VAL A 219 -29.29 -24.83 5.39
N ALA A 220 -29.80 -23.67 5.82
CA ALA A 220 -29.32 -22.38 5.32
C ALA A 220 -27.84 -22.16 5.65
N VAL A 221 -27.40 -22.52 6.86
CA VAL A 221 -25.97 -22.48 7.23
C VAL A 221 -25.14 -23.41 6.33
N LEU A 222 -25.59 -24.63 6.06
CA LEU A 222 -24.87 -25.57 5.19
C LEU A 222 -24.72 -25.03 3.77
N VAL A 223 -25.79 -24.46 3.20
CA VAL A 223 -25.76 -23.85 1.86
C VAL A 223 -24.80 -22.65 1.84
N ALA A 224 -24.80 -21.82 2.88
CA ALA A 224 -23.86 -20.71 3.01
C ALA A 224 -22.39 -21.20 3.04
N ILE A 225 -22.08 -22.27 3.78
CA ILE A 225 -20.74 -22.87 3.81
C ILE A 225 -20.31 -23.37 2.42
N VAL A 226 -21.20 -24.03 1.69
CA VAL A 226 -20.92 -24.49 0.32
C VAL A 226 -20.61 -23.32 -0.61
N ILE A 227 -21.39 -22.23 -0.52
CA ILE A 227 -21.14 -21.00 -1.29
C ILE A 227 -19.80 -20.37 -0.90
N LEU A 228 -19.45 -20.32 0.38
CA LEU A 228 -18.16 -19.81 0.84
C LEU A 228 -16.97 -20.64 0.33
N ILE A 229 -17.05 -21.98 0.38
CA ILE A 229 -16.00 -22.85 -0.17
C ILE A 229 -15.82 -22.60 -1.67
N PHE A 230 -16.92 -22.51 -2.41
CA PHE A 230 -16.88 -22.19 -3.84
C PHE A 230 -16.24 -20.83 -4.09
N LEU A 231 -16.66 -19.81 -3.32
CA LEU A 231 -16.18 -18.44 -3.39
C LEU A 231 -14.66 -18.36 -3.20
N PHE A 232 -14.14 -18.94 -2.10
CA PHE A 232 -12.72 -18.92 -1.77
C PHE A 232 -11.86 -19.79 -2.70
N THR A 233 -12.41 -20.87 -3.25
CA THR A 233 -11.71 -21.70 -4.24
C THR A 233 -11.61 -20.99 -5.59
N MET A 234 -12.63 -20.23 -5.97
CA MET A 234 -12.68 -19.49 -7.23
C MET A 234 -11.68 -18.32 -7.28
N GLN A 235 -11.24 -17.81 -6.13
CA GLN A 235 -10.29 -16.68 -6.02
C GLN A 235 -9.01 -16.85 -6.85
N ARG A 236 -8.53 -18.09 -7.02
CA ARG A 236 -7.30 -18.38 -7.78
C ARG A 236 -7.37 -17.98 -9.26
N TYR A 237 -8.56 -17.90 -9.83
CA TYR A 237 -8.77 -17.56 -11.24
C TYR A 237 -8.74 -16.05 -11.48
N GLY A 238 -8.69 -15.25 -10.41
CA GLY A 238 -8.57 -13.82 -10.45
C GLY A 238 -9.86 -13.08 -10.81
N THR A 239 -9.92 -11.83 -10.38
CA THR A 239 -11.03 -10.92 -10.67
C THR A 239 -11.03 -10.43 -12.12
N ASP A 240 -9.95 -10.62 -12.89
CA ASP A 240 -9.87 -10.13 -14.27
C ASP A 240 -10.87 -10.79 -15.23
N LYS A 241 -11.13 -12.09 -15.06
CA LYS A 241 -12.05 -12.84 -15.92
C LYS A 241 -13.53 -12.64 -15.57
N VAL A 242 -13.81 -12.31 -14.31
CA VAL A 242 -15.19 -12.27 -13.76
C VAL A 242 -15.62 -10.85 -13.39
N GLY A 243 -14.67 -9.92 -13.24
CA GLY A 243 -14.89 -8.56 -12.76
C GLY A 243 -15.78 -7.71 -13.65
N TRP A 244 -15.82 -8.01 -14.95
CA TRP A 244 -16.77 -7.36 -15.87
C TRP A 244 -18.24 -7.69 -15.55
N LEU A 245 -18.51 -8.85 -14.95
CA LEU A 245 -19.86 -9.26 -14.54
C LEU A 245 -20.28 -8.63 -13.19
N PHE A 246 -19.33 -8.20 -12.37
CA PHE A 246 -19.63 -7.68 -11.03
C PHE A 246 -20.43 -6.37 -11.08
N ALA A 247 -20.05 -5.43 -11.96
CA ALA A 247 -20.74 -4.15 -12.07
C ALA A 247 -22.21 -4.27 -12.52
N PRO A 248 -22.56 -5.03 -13.59
CA PRO A 248 -23.95 -5.27 -13.96
C PRO A 248 -24.78 -5.93 -12.86
N VAL A 249 -24.24 -6.92 -12.15
CA VAL A 249 -24.96 -7.62 -11.07
C VAL A 249 -25.30 -6.65 -9.93
N VAL A 250 -24.32 -5.88 -9.46
CA VAL A 250 -24.53 -4.94 -8.36
C VAL A 250 -25.40 -3.75 -8.78
N PHE A 251 -25.30 -3.28 -10.02
CA PHE A 251 -26.20 -2.26 -10.55
C PHE A 251 -27.65 -2.75 -10.61
N LEU A 252 -27.88 -3.98 -11.12
CA LEU A 252 -29.19 -4.60 -11.12
C LEU A 252 -29.73 -4.75 -9.69
N TRP A 253 -28.88 -5.15 -8.74
CA TRP A 253 -29.23 -5.21 -7.33
C TRP A 253 -29.70 -3.87 -6.78
N PHE A 254 -28.96 -2.77 -7.03
CA PHE A 254 -29.35 -1.43 -6.58
C PHE A 254 -30.69 -0.96 -7.16
N ILE A 255 -30.92 -1.18 -8.46
CA ILE A 255 -32.20 -0.86 -9.10
C ILE A 255 -33.34 -1.67 -8.47
N LEU A 256 -33.13 -2.97 -8.22
CA LEU A 256 -34.15 -3.83 -7.61
C LEU A 256 -34.50 -3.36 -6.20
N ILE A 257 -33.52 -3.11 -5.33
CA ILE A 257 -33.82 -2.66 -3.95
C ILE A 257 -34.42 -1.25 -3.94
N GLY A 258 -34.00 -0.36 -4.84
CA GLY A 258 -34.59 0.97 -4.99
C GLY A 258 -36.04 0.90 -5.47
N GLY A 259 -36.33 0.07 -6.48
CA GLY A 259 -37.66 -0.14 -7.02
C GLY A 259 -38.63 -0.79 -6.02
N ILE A 260 -38.18 -1.82 -5.29
CA ILE A 260 -38.94 -2.44 -4.20
C ILE A 260 -39.17 -1.41 -3.08
N GLY A 261 -38.17 -0.57 -2.81
CA GLY A 261 -38.26 0.55 -1.88
C GLY A 261 -39.42 1.50 -2.21
N ILE A 262 -39.45 2.01 -3.44
CA ILE A 262 -40.51 2.88 -3.96
C ILE A 262 -41.88 2.20 -3.88
N TYR A 263 -41.96 0.95 -4.34
CA TYR A 263 -43.20 0.16 -4.30
C TYR A 263 -43.76 0.05 -2.87
N ASN A 264 -42.89 -0.23 -1.89
CA ASN A 264 -43.32 -0.42 -0.51
C ASN A 264 -43.76 0.89 0.15
N ILE A 265 -43.10 2.01 -0.15
CA ILE A 265 -43.54 3.34 0.32
C ILE A 265 -44.95 3.61 -0.20
N CYS A 266 -45.19 3.47 -1.51
CA CYS A 266 -46.48 3.75 -2.11
C CYS A 266 -47.61 2.82 -1.65
N LYS A 267 -47.31 1.54 -1.40
CA LYS A 267 -48.32 0.52 -1.05
C LYS A 267 -48.63 0.46 0.44
N TYR A 268 -47.61 0.54 1.30
CA TYR A 268 -47.78 0.30 2.73
C TYR A 268 -48.00 1.59 3.51
N ASP A 269 -47.00 2.46 3.63
CA ASP A 269 -47.15 3.70 4.39
C ASP A 269 -46.19 4.82 3.93
N ASN A 270 -46.77 5.97 3.57
CA ASN A 270 -46.03 7.18 3.21
C ASN A 270 -45.54 7.98 4.44
N SER A 271 -46.06 7.68 5.64
CA SER A 271 -45.68 8.37 6.88
C SER A 271 -44.20 8.21 7.22
N VAL A 272 -43.56 7.15 6.71
CA VAL A 272 -42.14 6.82 6.89
C VAL A 272 -41.21 7.91 6.35
N LEU A 273 -41.64 8.69 5.35
CA LEU A 273 -40.86 9.84 4.84
C LEU A 273 -40.65 10.95 5.88
N ARG A 274 -41.39 10.92 7.00
CA ARG A 274 -41.13 11.82 8.13
C ARG A 274 -39.76 11.58 8.76
N ALA A 275 -39.15 10.41 8.56
CA ALA A 275 -37.82 10.06 9.06
C ALA A 275 -36.69 10.96 8.52
N PHE A 276 -36.89 11.67 7.41
CA PHE A 276 -35.93 12.67 6.93
C PHE A 276 -35.78 13.88 7.87
N SER A 277 -36.71 14.06 8.82
CA SER A 277 -36.57 15.05 9.88
C SER A 277 -35.76 14.50 11.05
N PRO A 278 -34.70 15.20 11.52
CA PRO A 278 -33.86 14.72 12.62
C PRO A 278 -34.58 14.74 13.97
N VAL A 279 -35.76 15.37 14.05
CA VAL A 279 -36.60 15.42 15.26
C VAL A 279 -36.98 14.01 15.72
N TYR A 280 -37.11 13.04 14.79
CA TYR A 280 -37.43 11.65 15.12
C TYR A 280 -36.27 10.94 15.82
N ILE A 281 -35.02 11.34 15.59
CA ILE A 281 -33.86 10.83 16.35
C ILE A 281 -33.99 11.23 17.83
N TYR A 282 -34.31 12.50 18.09
CA TYR A 282 -34.51 12.97 19.47
C TYR A 282 -35.66 12.23 20.17
N ARG A 283 -36.78 12.03 19.46
CA ARG A 283 -37.93 11.28 20.00
C ARG A 283 -37.60 9.81 20.27
N TYR A 284 -36.81 9.20 19.39
CA TYR A 284 -36.34 7.82 19.53
C TYR A 284 -35.58 7.62 20.84
N PHE A 285 -34.59 8.47 21.11
CA PHE A 285 -33.82 8.38 22.36
C PHE A 285 -34.63 8.77 23.59
N LYS A 286 -35.52 9.77 23.47
CA LYS A 286 -36.39 10.19 24.58
C LYS A 286 -37.33 9.07 25.04
N ARG A 287 -37.84 8.27 24.10
CA ARG A 287 -38.75 7.15 24.40
C ARG A 287 -38.01 5.86 24.75
N GLY A 288 -37.04 5.46 23.93
CA GLY A 288 -36.35 4.18 24.06
C GLY A 288 -35.28 4.13 25.15
N GLY A 289 -34.77 5.28 25.61
CA GLY A 289 -33.75 5.36 26.66
C GLY A 289 -32.58 4.39 26.41
N LYS A 290 -32.39 3.43 27.33
CA LYS A 290 -31.33 2.41 27.24
C LYS A 290 -31.53 1.42 26.09
N VAL A 291 -32.76 1.03 25.77
CA VAL A 291 -33.05 0.09 24.68
C VAL A 291 -32.72 0.73 23.32
N GLY A 292 -33.12 1.99 23.15
CA GLY A 292 -32.75 2.79 21.97
C GLY A 292 -31.25 3.05 21.85
N TRP A 293 -30.49 2.99 22.97
CA TRP A 293 -29.03 3.06 22.93
C TRP A 293 -28.40 1.75 22.44
N ILE A 294 -28.93 0.59 22.85
CA ILE A 294 -28.43 -0.73 22.46
C ILE A 294 -28.73 -1.04 20.98
N SER A 295 -29.87 -0.55 20.47
CA SER A 295 -30.27 -0.73 19.07
C SER A 295 -29.35 -0.02 18.07
N LEU A 296 -28.63 1.04 18.48
CA LEU A 296 -27.62 1.72 17.66
C LEU A 296 -26.57 0.75 17.08
N GLY A 297 -26.19 -0.30 17.81
CA GLY A 297 -25.27 -1.32 17.30
C GLY A 297 -25.82 -2.07 16.07
N GLY A 298 -27.14 -2.21 15.94
CA GLY A 298 -27.78 -2.76 14.74
C GLY A 298 -27.89 -1.74 13.61
N ILE A 299 -28.16 -0.47 13.94
CA ILE A 299 -28.18 0.64 12.98
C ILE A 299 -26.79 0.86 12.36
N MET A 300 -25.73 0.64 13.14
CA MET A 300 -24.34 0.71 12.70
C MET A 300 -24.03 -0.21 11.51
N LEU A 301 -24.76 -1.31 11.38
CA LEU A 301 -24.61 -2.23 10.25
C LEU A 301 -25.05 -1.62 8.91
N SER A 302 -25.71 -0.46 8.91
CA SER A 302 -26.06 0.25 7.67
C SER A 302 -24.88 0.95 7.02
N ILE A 303 -23.80 1.20 7.77
CA ILE A 303 -22.59 1.88 7.29
C ILE A 303 -21.39 0.93 7.14
N THR A 304 -21.57 -0.37 7.41
CA THR A 304 -20.55 -1.40 7.16
C THR A 304 -20.24 -1.47 5.67
N GLY A 305 -18.96 -1.58 5.31
CA GLY A 305 -18.49 -1.46 3.92
C GLY A 305 -18.03 -0.08 3.49
N THR A 306 -18.23 0.96 4.31
CA THR A 306 -17.64 2.28 4.04
C THR A 306 -16.10 2.26 4.10
N GLU A 307 -15.53 1.43 4.97
CA GLU A 307 -14.08 1.25 5.05
C GLU A 307 -13.53 0.44 3.88
N ALA A 308 -14.24 -0.61 3.46
CA ALA A 308 -13.90 -1.38 2.27
C ALA A 308 -13.84 -0.47 1.03
N LEU A 309 -14.79 0.48 0.93
CA LEU A 309 -14.77 1.51 -0.10
C LEU A 309 -13.49 2.34 -0.10
N PHE A 310 -12.97 2.67 1.09
CA PHE A 310 -11.73 3.43 1.18
C PHE A 310 -10.49 2.56 0.86
N ALA A 311 -10.45 1.32 1.32
CA ALA A 311 -9.36 0.39 1.02
C ALA A 311 -9.25 0.07 -0.48
N ASP A 312 -10.40 -0.08 -1.17
CA ASP A 312 -10.48 -0.43 -2.59
C ASP A 312 -10.43 0.77 -3.55
N LEU A 313 -10.16 1.98 -3.03
CA LEU A 313 -9.93 3.21 -3.82
C LEU A 313 -8.88 3.00 -4.93
N SER A 314 -7.97 2.05 -4.69
CA SER A 314 -6.92 1.57 -5.58
C SER A 314 -7.32 1.39 -7.05
N HIS A 315 -8.57 1.02 -7.34
CA HIS A 315 -9.01 0.65 -8.69
C HIS A 315 -9.58 1.80 -9.52
N PHE A 316 -10.04 2.88 -8.88
CA PHE A 316 -10.86 3.89 -9.53
C PHE A 316 -10.49 5.31 -9.09
N PRO A 317 -10.58 6.31 -9.98
CA PRO A 317 -10.38 7.70 -9.59
C PRO A 317 -11.48 8.15 -8.62
N VAL A 318 -11.13 9.06 -7.70
CA VAL A 318 -12.03 9.59 -6.66
C VAL A 318 -13.34 10.14 -7.26
N SER A 319 -13.26 10.84 -8.39
CA SER A 319 -14.45 11.43 -9.05
C SER A 319 -15.44 10.36 -9.52
N SER A 320 -14.98 9.21 -10.02
CA SER A 320 -15.86 8.10 -10.42
C SER A 320 -16.58 7.49 -9.23
N ILE A 321 -15.89 7.35 -8.09
CA ILE A 321 -16.48 6.89 -6.83
C ILE A 321 -17.55 7.89 -6.35
N GLN A 322 -17.25 9.19 -6.35
CA GLN A 322 -18.20 10.24 -5.94
C GLN A 322 -19.48 10.23 -6.77
N ILE A 323 -19.36 10.09 -8.10
CA ILE A 323 -20.52 10.01 -9.01
C ILE A 323 -21.34 8.74 -8.74
N ALA A 324 -20.68 7.57 -8.70
CA ALA A 324 -21.35 6.29 -8.48
C ALA A 324 -22.11 6.27 -7.14
N PHE A 325 -21.50 6.80 -6.07
CA PHE A 325 -22.13 6.84 -4.76
C PHE A 325 -23.34 7.78 -4.74
N THR A 326 -23.15 9.02 -5.18
CA THR A 326 -24.16 10.08 -5.03
C THR A 326 -25.37 9.86 -5.93
N VAL A 327 -25.16 9.32 -7.14
CA VAL A 327 -26.22 9.15 -8.15
C VAL A 327 -26.95 7.81 -8.02
N VAL A 328 -26.25 6.73 -7.67
CA VAL A 328 -26.84 5.37 -7.67
C VAL A 328 -26.97 4.83 -6.25
N VAL A 329 -25.85 4.66 -5.55
CA VAL A 329 -25.81 3.89 -4.30
C VAL A 329 -26.61 4.57 -3.18
N PHE A 330 -26.32 5.84 -2.91
CA PHE A 330 -26.96 6.61 -1.85
C PHE A 330 -28.49 6.68 -1.99
N PRO A 331 -29.08 7.11 -3.13
CA PRO A 331 -30.52 7.15 -3.28
C PRO A 331 -31.17 5.76 -3.23
N CYS A 332 -30.55 4.73 -3.82
CA CYS A 332 -31.10 3.37 -3.77
C CYS A 332 -31.13 2.81 -2.34
N LEU A 333 -30.09 3.06 -1.54
CA LEU A 333 -30.06 2.64 -0.13
C LEU A 333 -31.11 3.39 0.71
N LEU A 334 -31.25 4.71 0.54
CA LEU A 334 -32.28 5.47 1.24
C LEU A 334 -33.69 4.93 0.93
N LEU A 335 -33.97 4.65 -0.35
CA LEU A 335 -35.23 4.06 -0.79
C LEU A 335 -35.43 2.65 -0.23
N ALA A 336 -34.39 1.82 -0.23
CA ALA A 336 -34.45 0.46 0.30
C ALA A 336 -34.80 0.45 1.80
N TYR A 337 -34.11 1.24 2.62
CA TYR A 337 -34.41 1.33 4.06
C TYR A 337 -35.78 1.95 4.32
N SER A 338 -36.17 2.98 3.57
CA SER A 338 -37.48 3.61 3.68
C SER A 338 -38.61 2.64 3.32
N GLY A 339 -38.43 1.83 2.27
CA GLY A 339 -39.42 0.82 1.87
C GLY A 339 -39.53 -0.34 2.86
N GLN A 340 -38.41 -0.81 3.42
CA GLN A 340 -38.45 -1.83 4.47
C GLN A 340 -39.17 -1.32 5.72
N ALA A 341 -38.91 -0.07 6.13
CA ALA A 341 -39.63 0.56 7.21
C ALA A 341 -41.14 0.71 6.87
N ALA A 342 -41.50 1.12 5.66
CA ALA A 342 -42.90 1.21 5.23
C ALA A 342 -43.63 -0.14 5.32
N TYR A 343 -42.96 -1.23 4.96
CA TYR A 343 -43.51 -2.58 5.13
C TYR A 343 -43.72 -2.94 6.62
N LEU A 344 -42.71 -2.72 7.45
CA LEU A 344 -42.73 -3.05 8.88
C LEU A 344 -43.72 -2.20 9.70
N MET A 345 -44.06 -0.98 9.25
CA MET A 345 -45.12 -0.16 9.85
C MET A 345 -46.46 -0.89 9.93
N LYS A 346 -46.78 -1.72 8.92
CA LYS A 346 -48.01 -2.53 8.88
C LYS A 346 -47.82 -3.95 9.38
N ASN A 347 -46.58 -4.45 9.38
CA ASN A 347 -46.23 -5.83 9.69
C ASN A 347 -45.11 -5.92 10.74
N PRO A 348 -45.34 -5.48 11.99
CA PRO A 348 -44.28 -5.33 13.01
C PRO A 348 -43.68 -6.66 13.48
N ASN A 349 -44.37 -7.79 13.29
CA ASN A 349 -43.92 -9.11 13.75
C ASN A 349 -42.92 -9.80 12.79
N TYR A 350 -42.71 -9.26 11.58
CA TYR A 350 -41.92 -9.91 10.53
C TYR A 350 -40.49 -9.36 10.38
N VAL A 351 -39.90 -8.87 11.48
CA VAL A 351 -38.57 -8.24 11.47
C VAL A 351 -37.45 -9.21 11.06
N ALA A 352 -37.54 -10.50 11.45
CA ALA A 352 -36.52 -11.51 11.17
C ALA A 352 -36.27 -11.76 9.67
N GLY A 353 -37.27 -11.50 8.83
CA GLY A 353 -37.18 -11.60 7.38
C GLY A 353 -37.62 -10.32 6.69
N ALA A 354 -37.46 -9.15 7.34
CA ALA A 354 -38.04 -7.88 6.88
C ALA A 354 -37.79 -7.60 5.40
N PHE A 355 -36.54 -7.78 4.95
CA PHE A 355 -36.18 -7.63 3.55
C PHE A 355 -36.99 -8.58 2.65
N TYR A 356 -36.90 -9.89 2.88
CA TYR A 356 -37.54 -10.89 2.03
C TYR A 356 -39.07 -10.85 2.05
N HIS A 357 -39.67 -10.55 3.20
CA HIS A 357 -41.12 -10.37 3.33
C HIS A 357 -41.62 -9.08 2.67
N SER A 358 -40.76 -8.08 2.52
CA SER A 358 -41.11 -6.83 1.84
C SER A 358 -41.16 -6.96 0.31
N ILE A 359 -40.71 -8.09 -0.24
CA ILE A 359 -40.66 -8.33 -1.69
C ILE A 359 -42.03 -8.88 -2.16
N PRO A 360 -42.59 -8.36 -3.27
CA PRO A 360 -43.79 -8.95 -3.88
C PRO A 360 -43.56 -10.39 -4.34
N ASP A 361 -44.54 -11.27 -4.10
CA ASP A 361 -44.46 -12.70 -4.41
C ASP A 361 -44.05 -12.99 -5.86
N SER A 362 -44.52 -12.19 -6.83
CA SER A 362 -44.23 -12.35 -8.25
C SER A 362 -42.75 -12.21 -8.63
N ILE A 363 -41.97 -11.44 -7.86
CA ILE A 363 -40.55 -11.17 -8.16
C ILE A 363 -39.60 -11.74 -7.09
N TYR A 364 -40.13 -12.50 -6.13
CA TYR A 364 -39.37 -13.02 -4.99
C TYR A 364 -38.14 -13.84 -5.41
N TRP A 365 -38.34 -14.88 -6.23
CA TRP A 365 -37.27 -15.78 -6.66
C TRP A 365 -36.16 -15.09 -7.50
N PRO A 366 -36.51 -14.24 -8.48
CA PRO A 366 -35.52 -13.42 -9.18
C PRO A 366 -34.69 -12.54 -8.22
N VAL A 367 -35.33 -11.85 -7.28
CA VAL A 367 -34.63 -10.98 -6.32
C VAL A 367 -33.76 -11.80 -5.38
N PHE A 368 -34.21 -12.97 -4.94
CA PHE A 368 -33.41 -13.89 -4.11
C PHE A 368 -32.11 -14.32 -4.81
N PHE A 369 -32.19 -14.67 -6.10
CA PHE A 369 -31.01 -15.04 -6.89
C PHE A 369 -30.03 -13.88 -7.06
N VAL A 370 -30.55 -12.67 -7.35
CA VAL A 370 -29.71 -11.47 -7.46
C VAL A 370 -29.10 -11.09 -6.11
N ALA A 371 -29.83 -11.21 -5.00
CA ALA A 371 -29.33 -10.95 -3.65
C ALA A 371 -28.16 -11.88 -3.30
N THR A 372 -28.29 -13.18 -3.60
CA THR A 372 -27.23 -14.17 -3.36
C THR A 372 -25.99 -13.86 -4.21
N THR A 373 -26.18 -13.51 -5.47
CA THR A 373 -25.07 -13.14 -6.37
C THR A 373 -24.40 -11.83 -5.92
N ALA A 374 -25.18 -10.83 -5.50
CA ALA A 374 -24.68 -9.57 -4.95
C ALA A 374 -23.88 -9.80 -3.66
N ALA A 375 -24.33 -10.68 -2.76
CA ALA A 375 -23.59 -11.07 -1.56
C ALA A 375 -22.25 -11.76 -1.86
N ILE A 376 -22.20 -12.60 -2.89
CA ILE A 376 -20.95 -13.20 -3.37
C ILE A 376 -19.99 -12.11 -3.88
N VAL A 377 -20.49 -11.16 -4.68
CA VAL A 377 -19.68 -10.04 -5.19
C VAL A 377 -19.19 -9.12 -4.06
N ALA A 378 -20.04 -8.82 -3.08
CA ALA A 378 -19.68 -8.06 -1.88
C ALA A 378 -18.55 -8.72 -1.07
N SER A 379 -18.64 -10.05 -0.91
CA SER A 379 -17.62 -10.84 -0.22
C SER A 379 -16.29 -10.85 -0.98
N GLN A 380 -16.33 -10.86 -2.31
CA GLN A 380 -15.13 -10.80 -3.16
C GLN A 380 -14.36 -9.48 -2.98
N ALA A 381 -15.07 -8.35 -2.92
CA ALA A 381 -14.49 -7.04 -2.70
C ALA A 381 -13.70 -6.98 -1.38
N THR A 382 -14.31 -7.39 -0.28
CA THR A 382 -13.67 -7.35 1.05
C THR A 382 -12.47 -8.30 1.16
N ILE A 383 -12.51 -9.46 0.51
CA ILE A 383 -11.36 -10.37 0.42
C ILE A 383 -10.22 -9.71 -0.36
N SER A 384 -10.52 -9.05 -1.48
CA SER A 384 -9.54 -8.31 -2.28
C SER A 384 -8.91 -7.14 -1.51
N ALA A 385 -9.72 -6.38 -0.76
CA ALA A 385 -9.25 -5.31 0.13
C ALA A 385 -8.26 -5.85 1.17
N THR A 386 -8.55 -7.03 1.74
CA THR A 386 -7.67 -7.70 2.71
C THR A 386 -6.32 -8.09 2.10
N PHE A 387 -6.30 -8.59 0.85
CA PHE A 387 -5.05 -8.89 0.15
C PHE A 387 -4.23 -7.63 -0.13
N SER A 388 -4.88 -6.54 -0.54
CA SER A 388 -4.23 -5.24 -0.75
C SER A 388 -3.60 -4.72 0.54
N LEU A 389 -4.31 -4.80 1.67
CA LEU A 389 -3.82 -4.40 2.98
C LEU A 389 -2.60 -5.22 3.41
N ILE A 390 -2.62 -6.55 3.22
CA ILE A 390 -1.49 -7.42 3.58
C ILE A 390 -0.28 -7.13 2.69
N LYS A 391 -0.47 -6.83 1.39
CA LYS A 391 0.61 -6.39 0.51
C LYS A 391 1.23 -5.08 1.00
N GLN A 392 0.41 -4.09 1.39
CA GLN A 392 0.90 -2.82 1.96
C GLN A 392 1.67 -3.06 3.27
N ALA A 393 1.16 -3.93 4.14
CA ALA A 393 1.81 -4.30 5.40
C ALA A 393 3.16 -5.01 5.17
N LEU A 394 3.26 -5.88 4.16
CA LEU A 394 4.50 -6.56 3.77
C LEU A 394 5.58 -5.54 3.36
N ALA A 395 5.22 -4.55 2.54
CA ALA A 395 6.16 -3.54 2.05
C ALA A 395 6.72 -2.63 3.15
N LEU A 396 5.92 -2.39 4.20
CA LEU A 396 6.33 -1.63 5.38
C LEU A 396 7.02 -2.50 6.46
N GLY A 397 7.33 -3.77 6.15
CA GLY A 397 7.97 -4.69 7.08
C GLY A 397 7.10 -5.10 8.28
N CYS A 398 5.78 -4.89 8.19
CA CYS A 398 4.81 -5.14 9.25
C CYS A 398 4.13 -6.52 9.16
N PHE A 399 4.36 -7.28 8.09
CA PHE A 399 3.75 -8.60 7.89
C PHE A 399 4.80 -9.65 7.46
N PRO A 400 4.66 -10.91 7.91
CA PRO A 400 5.51 -12.01 7.44
C PRO A 400 5.47 -12.22 5.92
N ARG A 401 6.54 -12.83 5.40
CA ARG A 401 6.70 -12.97 3.94
C ARG A 401 5.76 -14.00 3.36
N VAL A 402 4.84 -13.54 2.51
CA VAL A 402 3.82 -14.35 1.82
C VAL A 402 3.99 -14.32 0.30
N LYS A 403 3.48 -15.35 -0.40
CA LYS A 403 3.51 -15.37 -1.87
C LYS A 403 2.41 -14.46 -2.43
N VAL A 404 2.81 -13.34 -3.02
CA VAL A 404 1.90 -12.46 -3.75
C VAL A 404 1.87 -12.86 -5.23
N VAL A 405 0.69 -13.24 -5.73
CA VAL A 405 0.45 -13.56 -7.16
C VAL A 405 -0.45 -12.48 -7.73
N HIS A 406 -0.07 -11.89 -8.86
CA HIS A 406 -0.94 -10.91 -9.55
C HIS A 406 -1.73 -11.67 -10.61
N THR A 407 -3.05 -11.49 -10.60
CA THR A 407 -3.95 -12.28 -11.46
C THR A 407 -4.13 -11.69 -12.85
N SER A 408 -3.85 -10.39 -13.00
CA SER A 408 -3.88 -9.67 -14.27
C SER A 408 -2.49 -9.23 -14.70
N LYS A 409 -2.22 -9.30 -16.01
CA LYS A 409 -1.04 -8.68 -16.63
C LYS A 409 -1.27 -7.19 -16.96
N THR A 410 -2.53 -6.79 -17.08
CA THR A 410 -2.95 -5.45 -17.55
C THR A 410 -3.30 -4.53 -16.38
N PHE A 411 -3.93 -5.06 -15.33
CA PHE A 411 -4.32 -4.31 -14.14
C PHE A 411 -3.47 -4.71 -12.92
N ARG A 412 -2.49 -3.86 -12.58
CA ARG A 412 -1.53 -4.07 -11.48
C ARG A 412 -2.16 -4.23 -10.08
N ASN A 413 -3.45 -3.98 -9.94
CA ASN A 413 -4.15 -3.88 -8.66
C ASN A 413 -4.92 -5.16 -8.26
N GLN A 414 -4.95 -6.19 -9.12
CA GLN A 414 -5.59 -7.45 -8.77
C GLN A 414 -4.58 -8.43 -8.18
N ILE A 415 -4.69 -8.61 -6.86
CA ILE A 415 -3.73 -9.34 -6.05
C ILE A 415 -4.40 -10.59 -5.48
N TYR A 416 -3.73 -11.73 -5.59
CA TYR A 416 -4.13 -13.00 -4.99
C TYR A 416 -3.00 -13.50 -4.08
N ILE A 417 -3.32 -13.74 -2.81
CA ILE A 417 -2.37 -14.28 -1.82
C ILE A 417 -2.90 -15.65 -1.38
N PRO A 418 -2.37 -16.77 -1.92
CA PRO A 418 -2.92 -18.10 -1.68
C PRO A 418 -2.97 -18.47 -0.20
N ASP A 419 -1.88 -18.21 0.53
CA ASP A 419 -1.75 -18.60 1.94
C ASP A 419 -2.81 -17.91 2.82
N ILE A 420 -3.04 -16.62 2.59
CA ILE A 420 -4.05 -15.83 3.28
C ILE A 420 -5.45 -16.25 2.87
N ASN A 421 -5.68 -16.54 1.58
CA ASN A 421 -6.98 -16.98 1.08
C ASN A 421 -7.49 -18.23 1.82
N TRP A 422 -6.62 -19.22 2.03
CA TRP A 422 -6.98 -20.43 2.79
C TRP A 422 -7.24 -20.14 4.26
N ILE A 423 -6.44 -19.27 4.90
CA ILE A 423 -6.66 -18.85 6.28
C ILE A 423 -8.01 -18.13 6.44
N LEU A 424 -8.31 -17.18 5.54
CA LEU A 424 -9.58 -16.45 5.52
C LEU A 424 -10.76 -17.41 5.31
N MET A 425 -10.65 -18.38 4.40
CA MET A 425 -11.70 -19.37 4.16
C MET A 425 -12.00 -20.19 5.42
N VAL A 426 -10.97 -20.73 6.08
CA VAL A 426 -11.15 -21.56 7.29
C VAL A 426 -11.77 -20.75 8.42
N LEU A 427 -11.28 -19.52 8.66
CA LEU A 427 -11.82 -18.65 9.69
C LEU A 427 -13.26 -18.22 9.39
N CYS A 428 -13.57 -17.91 8.13
CA CYS A 428 -14.92 -17.53 7.71
C CYS A 428 -15.90 -18.68 7.92
N ILE A 429 -15.56 -19.90 7.50
CA ILE A 429 -16.36 -21.11 7.73
C ILE A 429 -16.53 -21.37 9.23
N ALA A 430 -15.48 -21.21 10.03
CA ALA A 430 -15.54 -21.39 11.47
C ALA A 430 -16.50 -20.40 12.15
N VAL A 431 -16.48 -19.12 11.73
CA VAL A 431 -17.44 -18.10 12.22
C VAL A 431 -18.86 -18.44 11.78
N THR A 432 -19.08 -18.77 10.51
CA THR A 432 -20.44 -19.11 10.01
C THR A 432 -21.01 -20.37 10.67
N ALA A 433 -20.19 -21.39 10.89
CA ALA A 433 -20.61 -22.63 11.54
C ALA A 433 -20.81 -22.47 13.06
N GLY A 434 -19.95 -21.66 13.72
CA GLY A 434 -20.01 -21.42 15.16
C GLY A 434 -21.14 -20.48 15.57
N PHE A 435 -21.36 -19.40 14.81
CA PHE A 435 -22.40 -18.42 15.05
C PHE A 435 -23.61 -18.72 14.16
N LYS A 436 -24.43 -19.69 14.56
CA LYS A 436 -25.70 -20.01 13.87
C LYS A 436 -26.69 -18.84 13.82
N ASN A 437 -26.54 -17.86 14.73
CA ASN A 437 -27.38 -16.67 14.80
C ASN A 437 -26.76 -15.48 14.07
N GLN A 438 -27.44 -15.01 13.03
CA GLN A 438 -27.03 -13.85 12.22
C GLN A 438 -26.88 -12.56 13.05
N SER A 439 -27.61 -12.41 14.16
CA SER A 439 -27.48 -11.24 15.02
C SER A 439 -26.13 -11.16 15.77
N GLN A 440 -25.58 -12.32 16.17
CA GLN A 440 -24.28 -12.37 16.86
C GLN A 440 -23.13 -12.01 15.89
N ILE A 441 -23.22 -12.46 14.64
CA ILE A 441 -22.28 -12.07 13.58
C ILE A 441 -22.40 -10.57 13.26
N GLY A 442 -23.63 -10.03 13.25
CA GLY A 442 -23.86 -8.59 13.12
C GLY A 442 -23.15 -7.78 14.21
N ASN A 443 -23.35 -8.15 15.47
CA ASN A 443 -22.66 -7.48 16.59
C ASN A 443 -21.13 -7.57 16.48
N ALA A 444 -20.62 -8.71 15.99
CA ALA A 444 -19.20 -8.89 15.70
C ALA A 444 -18.70 -7.93 14.62
N SER A 445 -19.32 -7.91 13.43
CA SER A 445 -18.90 -7.03 12.33
C SER A 445 -18.98 -5.55 12.73
N GLY A 446 -20.06 -5.13 13.41
CA GLY A 446 -20.18 -3.77 13.92
C GLY A 446 -19.05 -3.34 14.86
N THR A 447 -18.51 -4.28 15.66
CA THR A 447 -17.35 -4.04 16.55
C THR A 447 -16.05 -3.84 15.78
N ALA A 448 -15.81 -4.65 14.74
CA ALA A 448 -14.62 -4.47 13.91
C ALA A 448 -14.64 -3.10 13.21
N VAL A 449 -15.76 -2.77 12.56
CA VAL A 449 -15.87 -1.55 11.73
C VAL A 449 -15.76 -0.27 12.55
N ILE A 450 -16.37 -0.18 13.74
CA ILE A 450 -16.27 1.06 14.56
C ILE A 450 -14.86 1.34 15.05
N ILE A 451 -14.09 0.29 15.40
CA ILE A 451 -12.70 0.46 15.82
C ILE A 451 -11.86 0.94 14.63
N VAL A 452 -12.08 0.39 13.43
CA VAL A 452 -11.39 0.88 12.23
C VAL A 452 -11.76 2.33 11.93
N MET A 453 -13.04 2.70 11.99
CA MET A 453 -13.50 4.06 11.74
C MET A 453 -12.87 5.07 12.70
N LEU A 454 -12.71 4.69 13.97
CA LEU A 454 -12.03 5.52 14.97
C LEU A 454 -10.53 5.66 14.66
N VAL A 455 -9.87 4.57 14.26
CA VAL A 455 -8.46 4.61 13.82
C VAL A 455 -8.30 5.50 12.59
N THR A 456 -9.18 5.39 11.59
CA THR A 456 -9.10 6.24 10.39
C THR A 456 -9.38 7.70 10.72
N THR A 457 -10.32 8.01 11.61
CA THR A 457 -10.51 9.38 12.12
C THR A 457 -9.22 9.91 12.73
N CYS A 458 -8.58 9.16 13.64
CA CYS A 458 -7.30 9.58 14.24
C CYS A 458 -6.20 9.82 13.18
N LEU A 459 -6.02 8.92 12.21
CA LEU A 459 -5.00 9.09 11.16
C LEU A 459 -5.31 10.26 10.22
N MET A 460 -6.58 10.44 9.86
CA MET A 460 -7.04 11.53 9.01
C MET A 460 -6.81 12.89 9.65
N THR A 461 -7.04 13.03 10.95
CA THR A 461 -6.74 14.31 11.64
C THR A 461 -5.27 14.69 11.52
N LEU A 462 -4.36 13.73 11.64
CA LEU A 462 -2.93 13.97 11.43
C LEU A 462 -2.63 14.37 9.99
N ILE A 463 -3.28 13.75 9.01
CA ILE A 463 -3.08 14.05 7.58
C ILE A 463 -3.61 15.43 7.21
N MET A 464 -4.79 15.81 7.71
CA MET A 464 -5.35 17.15 7.49
C MET A 464 -4.42 18.26 8.01
N ILE A 465 -3.70 17.98 9.11
CA ILE A 465 -2.72 18.89 9.70
C ILE A 465 -1.40 18.88 8.92
N LEU A 466 -0.83 17.70 8.65
CA LEU A 466 0.54 17.54 8.18
C LEU A 466 0.70 17.56 6.66
N VAL A 467 -0.33 17.14 5.92
CA VAL A 467 -0.29 16.98 4.46
C VAL A 467 -1.15 18.02 3.77
N TRP A 468 -2.40 18.23 4.21
CA TRP A 468 -3.30 19.20 3.58
C TRP A 468 -3.11 20.64 4.07
N HIS A 469 -2.33 20.85 5.13
CA HIS A 469 -2.11 22.17 5.75
C HIS A 469 -3.41 22.93 6.00
N SER A 470 -4.48 22.20 6.37
CA SER A 470 -5.81 22.78 6.55
C SER A 470 -5.87 23.71 7.76
N HIS A 471 -6.75 24.70 7.72
CA HIS A 471 -7.01 25.57 8.87
C HIS A 471 -7.40 24.75 10.10
N TRP A 472 -6.82 25.07 11.27
CA TRP A 472 -7.02 24.33 12.52
C TRP A 472 -8.50 24.19 12.93
N ALA A 473 -9.32 25.20 12.61
CA ALA A 473 -10.76 25.17 12.87
C ALA A 473 -11.49 24.09 12.06
N LEU A 474 -11.11 23.89 10.80
CA LEU A 474 -11.69 22.85 9.93
C LEU A 474 -11.29 21.45 10.43
N VAL A 475 -10.02 21.28 10.81
CA VAL A 475 -9.54 20.03 11.42
C VAL A 475 -10.31 19.73 12.71
N LEU A 476 -10.46 20.72 13.59
CA LEU A 476 -11.18 20.56 14.85
C LEU A 476 -12.66 20.22 14.61
N LEU A 477 -13.32 20.89 13.67
CA LEU A 477 -14.70 20.63 13.30
C LEU A 477 -14.88 19.19 12.77
N PHE A 478 -14.03 18.76 11.83
CA PHE A 478 -14.06 17.40 11.29
C PHE A 478 -13.83 16.35 12.38
N THR A 479 -12.81 16.57 13.22
CA THR A 479 -12.46 15.66 14.32
C THR A 479 -13.60 15.54 15.31
N TRP A 480 -14.14 16.67 15.75
CA TRP A 480 -15.21 16.72 16.73
C TRP A 480 -16.48 16.05 16.21
N LEU A 481 -16.91 16.38 14.99
CA LEU A 481 -18.10 15.79 14.39
C LEU A 481 -17.96 14.26 14.21
N SER A 482 -16.80 13.81 13.71
CA SER A 482 -16.55 12.38 13.48
C SER A 482 -16.49 11.60 14.80
N LEU A 483 -15.71 12.10 15.78
CA LEU A 483 -15.58 11.44 17.09
C LEU A 483 -16.87 11.47 17.90
N LEU A 484 -17.72 12.49 17.74
CA LEU A 484 -19.02 12.53 18.38
C LEU A 484 -19.90 11.39 17.87
N VAL A 485 -20.08 11.27 16.55
CA VAL A 485 -20.90 10.21 15.95
C VAL A 485 -20.33 8.82 16.25
N GLU A 486 -19.03 8.63 16.05
CA GLU A 486 -18.35 7.36 16.33
C GLU A 486 -18.36 7.01 17.83
N GLY A 487 -18.24 8.00 18.71
CA GLY A 487 -18.29 7.81 20.16
C GLY A 487 -19.65 7.29 20.62
N PHE A 488 -20.75 7.79 20.03
CA PHE A 488 -22.10 7.26 20.29
C PHE A 488 -22.21 5.79 19.87
N TYR A 489 -21.73 5.44 18.69
CA TYR A 489 -21.75 4.06 18.21
C TYR A 489 -20.83 3.13 19.00
N LEU A 490 -19.62 3.56 19.33
CA LEU A 490 -18.67 2.80 20.13
C LEU A 490 -19.27 2.47 21.50
N SER A 491 -19.92 3.45 22.14
CA SER A 491 -20.58 3.24 23.43
C SER A 491 -21.70 2.21 23.36
N SER A 492 -22.47 2.17 22.26
CA SER A 492 -23.49 1.14 22.02
C SER A 492 -22.86 -0.25 21.84
N VAL A 493 -21.84 -0.35 20.99
CA VAL A 493 -21.22 -1.62 20.60
C VAL A 493 -20.45 -2.26 21.76
N ILE A 494 -19.84 -1.46 22.66
CA ILE A 494 -19.18 -1.98 23.87
C ILE A 494 -20.13 -2.83 24.73
N GLN A 495 -21.41 -2.47 24.81
CA GLN A 495 -22.40 -3.26 25.57
C GLN A 495 -22.69 -4.62 24.94
N LYS A 496 -22.48 -4.76 23.62
CA LYS A 496 -22.72 -5.97 22.83
C LYS A 496 -21.48 -6.85 22.64
N VAL A 497 -20.34 -6.49 23.26
CA VAL A 497 -19.10 -7.29 23.15
C VAL A 497 -19.30 -8.72 23.66
N TYR A 498 -20.05 -8.92 24.74
CA TYR A 498 -20.38 -10.25 25.26
C TYR A 498 -21.33 -11.06 24.35
N GLN A 499 -22.03 -10.39 23.43
CA GLN A 499 -23.03 -10.98 22.54
C GLN A 499 -22.48 -11.24 21.12
N GLY A 500 -21.18 -11.51 21.02
CA GLY A 500 -20.49 -11.82 19.75
C GLY A 500 -19.38 -10.83 19.36
N GLY A 501 -19.40 -9.60 19.89
CA GLY A 501 -18.39 -8.57 19.60
C GLY A 501 -16.96 -8.91 20.02
N TRP A 502 -16.75 -9.91 20.88
CA TRP A 502 -15.42 -10.38 21.29
C TRP A 502 -14.64 -11.11 20.18
N VAL A 503 -15.33 -11.69 19.20
CA VAL A 503 -14.72 -12.51 18.13
C VAL A 503 -13.69 -11.72 17.29
N PRO A 504 -14.04 -10.57 16.68
CA PRO A 504 -13.08 -9.77 15.93
C PRO A 504 -11.94 -9.27 16.81
N LEU A 505 -12.17 -9.00 18.11
CA LEU A 505 -11.12 -8.58 19.03
C LEU A 505 -10.08 -9.69 19.24
N VAL A 506 -10.51 -10.95 19.38
CA VAL A 506 -9.60 -12.10 19.51
C VAL A 506 -8.82 -12.33 18.22
N ILE A 507 -9.50 -12.32 17.07
CA ILE A 507 -8.87 -12.48 15.76
C ILE A 507 -7.86 -11.34 15.53
N ALA A 508 -8.24 -10.09 15.78
CA ALA A 508 -7.38 -8.94 15.62
C ALA A 508 -6.18 -8.98 16.58
N THR A 509 -6.36 -9.45 17.82
CA THR A 509 -5.26 -9.62 18.79
C THR A 509 -4.26 -10.67 18.30
N ALA A 510 -4.71 -11.79 17.75
CA ALA A 510 -3.83 -12.81 17.19
C ALA A 510 -3.00 -12.27 16.01
N PHE A 511 -3.64 -11.59 15.06
CA PHE A 511 -2.92 -10.94 13.94
C PHE A 511 -2.01 -9.82 14.42
N PHE A 512 -2.41 -9.04 15.42
CA PHE A 512 -1.59 -7.98 15.99
C PHE A 512 -0.30 -8.53 16.59
N ILE A 513 -0.35 -9.64 17.34
CA ILE A 513 0.83 -10.29 17.89
C ILE A 513 1.78 -10.72 16.76
N ILE A 514 1.24 -11.32 15.69
CA ILE A 514 2.02 -11.76 14.53
C ILE A 514 2.70 -10.56 13.85
N MET A 515 1.93 -9.52 13.52
CA MET A 515 2.42 -8.33 12.81
C MET A 515 3.41 -7.52 13.65
N TYR A 516 3.07 -7.26 14.90
CA TYR A 516 3.91 -6.48 15.82
C TYR A 516 5.23 -7.20 16.09
N THR A 517 5.20 -8.50 16.36
CA THR A 517 6.42 -9.29 16.62
C THR A 517 7.29 -9.37 15.37
N TRP A 518 6.68 -9.56 14.19
CA TRP A 518 7.41 -9.54 12.92
C TRP A 518 8.09 -8.21 12.65
N HIS A 519 7.36 -7.10 12.81
CA HIS A 519 7.89 -5.76 12.66
C HIS A 519 9.02 -5.50 13.68
N TYR A 520 8.81 -5.86 14.94
CA TYR A 520 9.80 -5.69 16.01
C TYR A 520 11.11 -6.43 15.69
N GLY A 521 11.02 -7.71 15.28
CA GLY A 521 12.18 -8.50 14.89
C GLY A 521 12.89 -7.91 13.68
N THR A 522 12.14 -7.52 12.63
CA THR A 522 12.72 -6.92 11.42
C THR A 522 13.42 -5.60 11.71
N ALA A 523 12.81 -4.71 12.51
CA ALA A 523 13.40 -3.46 12.92
C ALA A 523 14.67 -3.66 13.77
N LYS A 524 14.67 -4.63 14.69
CA LYS A 524 15.85 -4.96 15.51
C LYS A 524 16.98 -5.57 14.69
N ARG A 525 16.66 -6.41 13.70
CA ARG A 525 17.65 -6.94 12.76
C ARG A 525 18.38 -5.82 12.04
N TYR A 526 17.60 -4.90 11.47
CA TYR A 526 18.11 -3.76 10.75
C TYR A 526 18.96 -2.84 11.63
N GLU A 527 18.52 -2.55 12.87
CA GLU A 527 19.28 -1.74 13.84
C GLU A 527 20.65 -2.38 14.15
N ILE A 528 20.69 -3.69 14.41
CA ILE A 528 21.95 -4.41 14.67
C ILE A 528 22.85 -4.39 13.44
N GLU A 529 22.30 -4.66 12.26
CA GLU A 529 23.07 -4.68 11.01
C GLU A 529 23.66 -3.29 10.71
N MET A 530 22.91 -2.23 10.99
CA MET A 530 23.38 -0.84 10.88
C MET A 530 24.51 -0.51 11.87
N HIS A 531 24.41 -0.99 13.12
CA HIS A 531 25.45 -0.77 14.14
C HIS A 531 26.70 -1.62 13.93
N THR A 532 26.56 -2.80 13.33
CA THR A 532 27.65 -3.74 13.01
C THR A 532 28.22 -3.53 11.61
N LYS A 533 27.81 -2.46 10.92
CA LYS A 533 28.33 -2.12 9.59
C LYS A 533 29.85 -1.94 9.64
N VAL A 534 30.50 -2.44 8.60
CA VAL A 534 31.95 -2.40 8.50
C VAL A 534 32.37 -1.05 7.91
N SER A 535 33.42 -0.44 8.47
CA SER A 535 33.93 0.84 7.99
C SER A 535 34.55 0.68 6.60
N MET A 536 34.43 1.72 5.78
CA MET A 536 35.12 1.73 4.48
C MET A 536 36.64 1.68 4.64
N ALA A 537 37.16 2.25 5.73
CA ALA A 537 38.57 2.18 6.08
C ALA A 537 39.07 0.73 6.24
N TRP A 538 38.26 -0.17 6.82
CA TRP A 538 38.62 -1.60 6.92
C TRP A 538 38.73 -2.25 5.54
N ILE A 539 37.82 -1.94 4.60
CA ILE A 539 37.87 -2.46 3.23
C ILE A 539 39.07 -1.92 2.45
N LEU A 540 39.37 -0.64 2.63
CA LEU A 540 40.56 -0.05 2.01
C LEU A 540 41.84 -0.62 2.60
N SER A 541 41.84 -0.99 3.89
CA SER A 541 42.95 -1.69 4.53
C SER A 541 43.10 -3.14 4.05
N LEU A 542 42.04 -3.76 3.54
CA LEU A 542 42.05 -5.04 2.80
C LEU A 542 42.62 -4.94 1.38
N GLY A 543 43.40 -3.90 1.10
CA GLY A 543 44.13 -3.72 -0.14
C GLY A 543 45.04 -4.92 -0.49
N PRO A 544 45.85 -4.82 -1.57
CA PRO A 544 46.59 -5.94 -2.15
C PRO A 544 47.58 -6.67 -1.19
N SER A 545 47.80 -6.12 0.00
CA SER A 545 48.63 -6.67 1.08
C SER A 545 47.95 -7.75 1.94
N LEU A 546 46.62 -7.81 1.99
CA LEU A 546 45.91 -8.94 2.58
C LEU A 546 45.66 -9.94 1.46
N GLY A 547 46.28 -11.12 1.52
CA GLY A 547 46.28 -12.18 0.49
C GLY A 547 44.91 -12.78 0.13
N LEU A 548 43.95 -11.94 -0.25
CA LEU A 548 42.65 -12.27 -0.77
C LEU A 548 42.80 -12.69 -2.22
N VAL A 549 42.41 -13.93 -2.52
CA VAL A 549 42.42 -14.44 -3.89
C VAL A 549 41.23 -13.85 -4.65
N ARG A 550 41.50 -13.23 -5.80
CA ARG A 550 40.46 -12.72 -6.72
C ARG A 550 40.08 -13.81 -7.72
N VAL A 551 38.88 -14.34 -7.59
CA VAL A 551 38.32 -15.38 -8.48
C VAL A 551 37.59 -14.71 -9.65
N PRO A 552 37.78 -15.14 -10.91
CA PRO A 552 37.08 -14.56 -12.05
C PRO A 552 35.55 -14.73 -11.92
N GLY A 553 34.79 -13.70 -12.31
CA GLY A 553 33.34 -13.67 -12.20
C GLY A 553 32.80 -12.46 -11.42
N ILE A 554 31.48 -12.41 -11.25
CA ILE A 554 30.77 -11.34 -10.51
C ILE A 554 30.10 -11.91 -9.26
N GLY A 555 30.43 -11.33 -8.10
CA GLY A 555 29.77 -11.64 -6.83
C GLY A 555 28.72 -10.60 -6.47
N LEU A 556 27.44 -10.98 -6.49
CA LEU A 556 26.33 -10.12 -6.04
C LEU A 556 26.08 -10.36 -4.55
N VAL A 557 26.40 -9.38 -3.70
CA VAL A 557 26.18 -9.44 -2.24
C VAL A 557 24.89 -8.71 -1.89
N TYR A 558 23.85 -9.45 -1.51
CA TYR A 558 22.57 -8.85 -1.12
C TYR A 558 22.61 -8.30 0.30
N THR A 559 22.17 -7.07 0.47
CA THR A 559 22.16 -6.34 1.76
C THR A 559 20.88 -5.53 1.92
N GLU A 560 20.45 -5.29 3.16
CA GLU A 560 19.37 -4.35 3.47
C GLU A 560 19.91 -2.94 3.76
N LEU A 561 21.24 -2.78 3.88
CA LEU A 561 21.90 -1.52 4.17
C LEU A 561 22.15 -0.68 2.90
N ALA A 562 21.57 0.53 2.85
CA ALA A 562 21.85 1.50 1.80
C ALA A 562 23.25 2.14 1.92
N SER A 563 23.80 2.19 3.14
CA SER A 563 25.11 2.78 3.46
C SER A 563 26.00 1.83 4.26
N GLY A 564 27.32 1.89 4.05
CA GLY A 564 28.27 0.98 4.70
C GLY A 564 28.31 -0.42 4.06
N VAL A 565 29.27 -1.25 4.45
CA VAL A 565 29.34 -2.66 3.99
C VAL A 565 28.77 -3.58 5.06
N PRO A 566 27.92 -4.54 4.68
CA PRO A 566 27.30 -5.43 5.65
C PRO A 566 28.34 -6.33 6.32
N HIS A 567 28.14 -6.59 7.62
CA HIS A 567 29.02 -7.47 8.40
C HIS A 567 29.15 -8.87 7.79
N ILE A 568 28.09 -9.35 7.12
CA ILE A 568 28.07 -10.65 6.45
C ILE A 568 29.26 -10.81 5.47
N PHE A 569 29.67 -9.72 4.82
CA PHE A 569 30.77 -9.73 3.87
C PHE A 569 32.11 -9.87 4.57
N SER A 570 32.28 -9.22 5.73
CA SER A 570 33.47 -9.38 6.56
C SER A 570 33.57 -10.79 7.14
N HIS A 571 32.44 -11.33 7.62
CA HIS A 571 32.35 -12.71 8.09
C HIS A 571 32.63 -13.73 6.97
N PHE A 572 32.19 -13.45 5.75
CA PHE A 572 32.49 -14.28 4.59
C PHE A 572 33.99 -14.27 4.29
N ILE A 573 34.60 -13.09 4.17
CA ILE A 573 36.03 -12.93 3.84
C ILE A 573 36.95 -13.56 4.90
N THR A 574 36.60 -13.42 6.18
CA THR A 574 37.42 -13.97 7.27
C THR A 574 37.43 -15.50 7.31
N ASN A 575 36.34 -16.15 6.88
CA ASN A 575 36.27 -17.61 6.80
C ASN A 575 36.75 -18.14 5.44
N LEU A 576 36.54 -17.38 4.37
CA LEU A 576 36.94 -17.69 3.00
C LEU A 576 37.67 -16.48 2.42
N PRO A 577 39.00 -16.46 2.41
CA PRO A 577 39.81 -15.33 1.93
C PRO A 577 39.85 -15.27 0.39
N ALA A 578 38.69 -15.35 -0.24
CA ALA A 578 38.51 -15.27 -1.69
C ALA A 578 37.31 -14.38 -2.02
N ILE A 579 37.47 -13.49 -2.99
CA ILE A 579 36.42 -12.60 -3.47
C ILE A 579 36.38 -12.60 -5.00
N HIS A 580 35.23 -12.30 -5.58
CA HIS A 580 35.10 -12.22 -7.03
C HIS A 580 35.87 -11.01 -7.59
N SER A 581 36.28 -11.10 -8.86
CA SER A 581 36.96 -10.02 -9.58
C SER A 581 36.14 -8.73 -9.56
N VAL A 582 34.81 -8.85 -9.65
CA VAL A 582 33.86 -7.75 -9.50
C VAL A 582 32.90 -8.09 -8.37
N VAL A 583 32.70 -7.17 -7.44
CA VAL A 583 31.74 -7.34 -6.33
C VAL A 583 30.70 -6.24 -6.41
N VAL A 584 29.42 -6.61 -6.45
CA VAL A 584 28.31 -5.66 -6.46
C VAL A 584 27.47 -5.87 -5.20
N PHE A 585 27.42 -4.87 -4.34
CA PHE A 585 26.51 -4.86 -3.19
C PHE A 585 25.14 -4.41 -3.67
N VAL A 586 24.18 -5.34 -3.70
CA VAL A 586 22.81 -5.09 -4.13
C VAL A 586 21.96 -4.82 -2.89
N CYS A 587 21.57 -3.56 -2.72
CA CYS A 587 20.65 -3.13 -1.68
C CYS A 587 19.24 -3.03 -2.24
N LEU A 588 18.30 -3.78 -1.69
CA LEU A 588 16.90 -3.72 -2.10
C LEU A 588 16.12 -2.93 -1.07
N LYS A 589 15.49 -1.84 -1.52
CA LYS A 589 14.86 -0.87 -0.65
C LYS A 589 13.39 -0.69 -1.03
N CYS A 590 12.50 -1.08 -0.14
CA CYS A 590 11.09 -0.74 -0.25
C CYS A 590 10.85 0.64 0.38
N LEU A 591 10.35 1.59 -0.40
CA LEU A 591 10.02 2.94 0.03
C LEU A 591 8.51 3.06 0.30
N PRO A 592 8.07 3.93 1.23
CA PRO A 592 6.67 4.23 1.49
C PRO A 592 6.11 5.15 0.39
N VAL A 593 6.15 4.67 -0.85
CA VAL A 593 5.60 5.31 -2.04
C VAL A 593 4.90 4.24 -2.88
N CYS A 594 3.87 4.64 -3.63
CA CYS A 594 3.04 3.70 -4.37
C CYS A 594 3.85 2.94 -5.42
N THR A 595 4.49 3.65 -6.36
CA THR A 595 5.30 3.09 -7.44
C THR A 595 6.46 3.99 -7.77
N ILE A 596 7.62 3.43 -8.11
CA ILE A 596 8.81 4.19 -8.53
C ILE A 596 9.01 4.03 -10.04
N PRO A 597 9.25 5.12 -10.79
CA PRO A 597 9.60 5.07 -12.22
C PRO A 597 10.82 4.17 -12.48
N GLU A 598 10.86 3.50 -13.63
CA GLU A 598 11.95 2.55 -13.93
C GLU A 598 13.32 3.23 -14.04
N GLU A 599 13.36 4.49 -14.49
CA GLU A 599 14.58 5.29 -14.65
C GLU A 599 15.22 5.66 -13.30
N GLU A 600 14.40 5.84 -12.25
CA GLU A 600 14.86 6.22 -10.90
C GLU A 600 15.04 5.01 -9.96
N ARG A 601 14.74 3.80 -10.47
CA ARG A 601 14.69 2.56 -9.68
C ARG A 601 16.08 2.10 -9.24
N PHE A 602 17.09 2.22 -10.10
CA PHE A 602 18.45 1.74 -9.81
C PHE A 602 19.40 2.92 -9.59
N LEU A 603 20.03 2.95 -8.42
CA LEU A 603 21.09 3.90 -8.10
C LEU A 603 22.41 3.16 -7.94
N VAL A 604 23.35 3.41 -8.85
CA VAL A 604 24.68 2.78 -8.83
C VAL A 604 25.72 3.77 -8.31
N LYS A 605 26.64 3.30 -7.45
CA LYS A 605 27.79 4.06 -6.94
C LYS A 605 29.02 3.15 -6.81
N ARG A 606 30.21 3.66 -7.08
CA ARG A 606 31.47 2.95 -6.85
C ARG A 606 31.84 2.96 -5.35
N ILE A 607 32.44 1.87 -4.86
CA ILE A 607 32.96 1.76 -3.49
C ILE A 607 34.49 1.66 -3.55
N GLY A 608 35.18 2.65 -2.99
CA GLY A 608 36.63 2.71 -2.95
C GLY A 608 37.27 3.04 -4.31
N PRO A 609 38.61 2.94 -4.42
CA PRO A 609 39.34 3.22 -5.65
C PRO A 609 38.95 2.31 -6.81
N LYS A 610 39.11 2.78 -8.05
CA LYS A 610 38.79 2.04 -9.29
C LYS A 610 39.37 0.61 -9.30
N ASN A 611 40.57 0.43 -8.75
CA ASN A 611 41.29 -0.85 -8.70
C ASN A 611 40.54 -1.95 -7.91
N PHE A 612 39.64 -1.60 -6.99
CA PHE A 612 38.92 -2.57 -6.17
C PHE A 612 37.75 -3.22 -6.90
N ARG A 613 37.25 -2.57 -7.98
CA ARG A 613 36.11 -3.03 -8.81
C ARG A 613 34.91 -3.46 -7.96
N MET A 614 34.60 -2.64 -6.95
CA MET A 614 33.46 -2.82 -6.06
C MET A 614 32.40 -1.75 -6.35
N PHE A 615 31.16 -2.19 -6.50
CA PHE A 615 30.03 -1.32 -6.79
C PHE A 615 28.94 -1.52 -5.76
N ARG A 616 28.15 -0.48 -5.55
CA ARG A 616 26.86 -0.54 -4.87
C ARG A 616 25.78 -0.28 -5.88
N CYS A 617 24.75 -1.11 -5.86
CA CYS A 617 23.50 -0.81 -6.51
C CYS A 617 22.38 -0.80 -5.48
N VAL A 618 21.65 0.30 -5.38
CA VAL A 618 20.43 0.40 -4.58
C VAL A 618 19.25 0.31 -5.55
N ALA A 619 18.49 -0.78 -5.50
CA ALA A 619 17.24 -0.89 -6.24
C ALA A 619 16.07 -0.53 -5.33
N ARG A 620 15.31 0.48 -5.73
CA ARG A 620 14.21 1.06 -4.97
C ARG A 620 12.88 0.59 -5.54
N TYR A 621 11.98 0.17 -4.67
CA TYR A 621 10.65 -0.29 -5.04
C TYR A 621 9.60 0.41 -4.19
N GLY A 622 8.53 0.88 -4.83
CA GLY A 622 7.31 1.23 -4.13
C GLY A 622 6.57 -0.01 -3.64
N TYR A 623 5.61 0.15 -2.73
CA TYR A 623 4.87 -0.97 -2.17
C TYR A 623 3.95 -1.67 -3.19
N LYS A 624 3.67 -1.04 -4.35
CA LYS A 624 3.02 -1.74 -5.47
C LYS A 624 3.98 -2.41 -6.44
N ASP A 625 5.24 -1.99 -6.48
CA ASP A 625 6.17 -2.46 -7.48
C ASP A 625 6.46 -3.95 -7.31
N LEU A 626 6.42 -4.66 -8.43
CA LEU A 626 6.62 -6.10 -8.48
C LEU A 626 8.11 -6.42 -8.47
N HIS A 627 8.47 -7.38 -7.62
CA HIS A 627 9.80 -7.98 -7.60
C HIS A 627 9.90 -9.26 -8.44
N LYS A 628 8.81 -9.73 -9.10
CA LYS A 628 8.77 -11.08 -9.70
C LYS A 628 8.43 -11.15 -11.18
N LYS A 629 9.22 -12.00 -11.85
CA LYS A 629 9.30 -12.37 -13.28
C LYS A 629 10.11 -11.45 -14.20
N ASP A 630 11.01 -10.65 -13.64
CA ASP A 630 12.08 -10.12 -14.47
C ASP A 630 13.20 -11.17 -14.47
N ASP A 631 13.20 -12.08 -15.46
CA ASP A 631 14.46 -12.60 -16.01
C ASP A 631 15.38 -11.41 -16.42
N ASP A 632 14.78 -10.21 -16.52
CA ASP A 632 15.42 -8.92 -16.69
C ASP A 632 15.94 -8.24 -15.41
N PHE A 633 15.80 -8.72 -14.16
CA PHE A 633 16.24 -7.93 -12.99
C PHE A 633 17.76 -7.79 -13.02
N GLU A 634 18.42 -8.94 -13.19
CA GLU A 634 19.85 -9.02 -13.36
C GLU A 634 20.29 -8.25 -14.61
N LYS A 635 19.52 -8.34 -15.70
CA LYS A 635 19.76 -7.57 -16.92
C LYS A 635 19.70 -6.06 -16.66
N LYS A 636 18.61 -5.54 -16.09
CA LYS A 636 18.41 -4.13 -15.72
C LYS A 636 19.46 -3.63 -14.73
N LEU A 637 19.85 -4.47 -13.77
CA LEU A 637 20.93 -4.20 -12.83
C LEU A 637 22.25 -3.99 -13.58
N PHE A 638 22.58 -4.90 -14.50
CA PHE A 638 23.78 -4.79 -15.32
C PHE A 638 23.72 -3.64 -16.31
N ASP A 639 22.59 -3.39 -16.96
CA ASP A 639 22.40 -2.25 -17.87
C ASP A 639 22.62 -0.93 -17.13
N SER A 640 22.10 -0.81 -15.90
CA SER A 640 22.33 0.36 -15.03
C SER A 640 23.80 0.48 -14.60
N LEU A 641 24.47 -0.64 -14.32
CA LEU A 641 25.89 -0.68 -13.98
C LEU A 641 26.76 -0.25 -15.17
N PHE A 642 26.49 -0.77 -16.36
CA PHE A 642 27.19 -0.44 -17.60
C PHE A 642 26.99 1.03 -17.98
N LEU A 643 25.75 1.54 -17.83
CA LEU A 643 25.44 2.95 -18.03
C LEU A 643 26.24 3.83 -17.06
N PHE A 644 26.31 3.46 -15.78
CA PHE A 644 27.07 4.19 -14.77
C PHE A 644 28.57 4.23 -15.09
N VAL A 645 29.17 3.09 -15.45
CA VAL A 645 30.61 3.03 -15.79
C VAL A 645 30.93 3.88 -17.01
N ARG A 646 30.05 3.89 -18.02
CA ARG A 646 30.17 4.75 -19.20
C ARG A 646 30.05 6.24 -18.84
N LEU A 647 29.13 6.61 -17.95
CA LEU A 647 28.96 8.00 -17.52
C LEU A 647 30.14 8.49 -16.66
N GLU A 648 30.63 7.65 -15.75
CA GLU A 648 31.79 7.95 -14.90
C GLU A 648 33.05 8.19 -15.76
N SER A 649 33.24 7.42 -16.84
CA SER A 649 34.39 7.62 -17.74
C SER A 649 34.32 8.93 -18.53
N LEU A 650 33.12 9.30 -19.01
CA LEU A 650 32.88 10.56 -19.71
C LEU A 650 33.12 11.79 -18.81
N MET A 651 32.83 11.67 -17.51
CA MET A 651 33.08 12.74 -16.53
C MET A 651 34.56 12.89 -16.18
N ASP A 652 35.28 11.77 -16.01
CA ASP A 652 36.73 11.79 -15.73
C ASP A 652 37.58 12.23 -16.93
N GLY A 653 37.04 12.16 -18.15
CA GLY A 653 37.69 12.66 -19.36
C GLY A 653 37.75 14.20 -19.48
N GLY A 654 37.09 14.94 -18.59
CA GLY A 654 36.95 16.41 -18.66
C GLY A 654 37.81 17.23 -17.70
N SER A 655 38.58 16.62 -16.80
CA SER A 655 39.32 17.36 -15.77
C SER A 655 40.80 16.95 -15.70
N SER A 656 41.66 17.73 -16.35
CA SER A 656 43.10 17.76 -16.07
C SER A 656 43.43 18.91 -15.12
N ASP A 657 43.84 18.56 -13.91
CA ASP A 657 44.69 19.27 -12.93
C ASP A 657 44.50 20.78 -12.69
N SER A 658 43.89 21.11 -11.54
CA SER A 658 44.55 21.92 -10.50
C SER A 658 43.87 21.79 -9.14
N ASP A 659 44.70 21.45 -8.15
CA ASP A 659 44.65 21.66 -6.70
C ASP A 659 43.34 21.62 -5.89
N VAL A 660 43.42 20.80 -4.85
CA VAL A 660 42.39 20.47 -3.86
C VAL A 660 42.19 21.59 -2.84
N SER A 661 40.90 21.87 -2.57
CA SER A 661 40.31 22.48 -1.35
C SER A 661 39.75 23.89 -1.52
N SER A 662 38.47 23.99 -1.91
CA SER A 662 37.46 24.83 -1.24
C SER A 662 36.13 24.85 -2.02
N LEU A 663 35.02 24.58 -1.31
CA LEU A 663 33.61 24.94 -1.63
C LEU A 663 32.94 24.13 -2.77
N LEU A 664 31.82 23.41 -2.58
CA LEU A 664 30.45 23.89 -2.33
C LEU A 664 30.04 25.02 -3.28
N ASP A 665 29.62 24.68 -4.50
CA ASP A 665 28.36 25.08 -5.16
C ASP A 665 28.43 24.87 -6.69
N PRO A 666 27.39 24.33 -7.36
CA PRO A 666 27.30 24.35 -8.82
C PRO A 666 26.45 25.55 -9.25
N GLN A 667 27.07 26.59 -9.83
CA GLN A 667 26.37 27.52 -10.71
C GLN A 667 27.00 27.54 -12.11
N ASN A 668 26.12 27.24 -13.07
CA ASN A 668 26.08 27.72 -14.44
C ASN A 668 27.30 27.54 -15.34
N GLU A 669 27.28 26.48 -16.17
CA GLU A 669 27.53 26.63 -17.61
C GLU A 669 26.51 25.83 -18.44
N THR A 670 25.68 26.60 -19.14
CA THR A 670 24.99 26.35 -20.42
C THR A 670 24.85 24.90 -20.92
N VAL A 671 23.61 24.41 -20.86
CA VAL A 671 23.12 23.29 -21.68
C VAL A 671 23.04 23.76 -23.13
N THR A 672 23.99 23.34 -23.96
CA THR A 672 23.77 23.26 -25.41
C THR A 672 22.90 22.03 -25.66
N GLU A 673 21.69 22.26 -26.14
CA GLU A 673 20.76 21.21 -26.58
C GLU A 673 21.44 20.27 -27.58
N PHE A 674 21.61 19.00 -27.21
CA PHE A 674 21.91 17.93 -28.17
C PHE A 674 20.59 17.30 -28.63
N PRO A 675 20.32 17.22 -29.94
CA PRO A 675 19.07 16.67 -30.45
C PRO A 675 19.05 15.14 -30.28
N LEU A 676 18.08 14.67 -29.51
CA LEU A 676 17.79 13.28 -29.23
C LEU A 676 17.14 12.59 -30.45
N ASN A 677 17.90 12.27 -31.50
CA ASN A 677 17.34 11.58 -32.67
C ASN A 677 18.25 10.51 -33.32
N THR A 678 19.23 9.95 -32.61
CA THR A 678 20.14 8.92 -33.19
C THR A 678 20.42 7.73 -32.28
N LEU A 679 19.46 7.31 -31.45
CA LEU A 679 19.61 6.17 -30.52
C LEU A 679 18.78 4.92 -30.86
N ASN A 680 18.14 4.87 -32.03
CA ASN A 680 17.41 3.69 -32.50
C ASN A 680 18.09 3.03 -33.71
N SER A 681 19.33 2.56 -33.58
CA SER A 681 19.88 1.54 -34.48
C SER A 681 21.26 1.10 -33.99
N THR A 682 21.29 0.07 -33.13
CA THR A 682 22.23 -1.09 -33.18
C THR A 682 22.11 -1.86 -31.86
N CYS A 683 21.09 -2.70 -31.77
CA CYS A 683 21.09 -3.89 -30.91
C CYS A 683 20.18 -4.93 -31.56
N SER A 684 20.64 -5.43 -32.72
CA SER A 684 20.12 -6.65 -33.31
C SER A 684 21.27 -7.65 -33.40
N SER A 685 21.20 -8.64 -32.51
CA SER A 685 21.63 -10.03 -32.71
C SER A 685 22.48 -10.32 -33.95
N MET A 686 23.74 -10.68 -33.73
CA MET A 686 24.55 -11.41 -34.72
C MET A 686 25.01 -12.73 -34.11
N GLU A 687 24.30 -13.79 -34.46
CA GLU A 687 24.76 -15.18 -34.36
C GLU A 687 25.90 -15.40 -35.37
N PHE A 688 27.02 -15.97 -34.92
CA PHE A 688 28.10 -16.39 -35.82
C PHE A 688 27.98 -17.91 -36.08
N THR A 689 27.52 -18.27 -37.27
CA THR A 689 27.74 -19.60 -37.86
C THR A 689 29.00 -19.60 -38.73
N ASN A 690 29.84 -20.61 -38.49
CA ASN A 690 31.07 -20.92 -39.21
C ASN A 690 30.87 -21.09 -40.73
N LEU A 691 31.79 -20.55 -41.54
CA LEU A 691 32.14 -21.15 -42.83
C LEU A 691 33.64 -20.99 -43.12
N ARG A 692 34.29 -22.13 -43.36
CA ARG A 692 35.68 -22.29 -43.78
C ARG A 692 35.84 -21.92 -45.25
N THR A 693 36.95 -21.27 -45.60
CA THR A 693 37.65 -21.53 -46.87
C THR A 693 39.15 -21.30 -46.69
N ALA A 694 39.93 -22.23 -47.24
CA ALA A 694 41.38 -22.31 -47.20
C ALA A 694 42.03 -21.67 -48.44
N ASP A 695 43.37 -21.55 -48.35
CA ASP A 695 44.38 -21.33 -49.41
C ASP A 695 44.47 -19.88 -49.96
N SER A 696 45.63 -19.22 -50.14
CA SER A 696 46.97 -19.69 -50.55
C SER A 696 48.07 -18.60 -50.46
N ILE A 697 49.30 -19.00 -50.08
CA ILE A 697 50.65 -18.62 -50.60
C ILE A 697 51.33 -17.28 -50.23
N GLN A 698 52.63 -17.42 -49.92
CA GLN A 698 53.68 -16.51 -49.42
C GLN A 698 54.27 -15.52 -50.45
N LEU A 699 54.89 -14.41 -49.97
CA LEU A 699 56.27 -14.03 -50.34
C LEU A 699 56.90 -13.05 -49.32
N ALA A 700 58.19 -13.25 -49.01
CA ALA A 700 59.02 -12.44 -48.11
C ALA A 700 59.81 -11.34 -48.84
N ASN A 701 60.16 -10.24 -48.13
CA ASN A 701 61.52 -9.66 -48.03
C ASN A 701 61.52 -8.31 -47.26
N SER A 702 62.52 -8.13 -46.40
CA SER A 702 62.87 -6.98 -45.53
C SER A 702 63.77 -5.93 -46.25
N PRO A 703 64.34 -4.90 -45.56
CA PRO A 703 63.75 -3.71 -44.93
C PRO A 703 64.35 -2.39 -45.48
N LEU A 704 63.76 -1.20 -45.22
CA LEU A 704 64.50 0.09 -45.27
C LEU A 704 63.77 1.25 -44.56
N ASN A 705 64.56 2.01 -43.80
CA ASN A 705 64.27 3.21 -42.98
C ASN A 705 63.47 4.32 -43.69
N GLN A 706 62.56 5.01 -42.97
CA GLN A 706 62.79 6.37 -42.42
C GLN A 706 61.56 7.00 -41.74
N ASN A 707 61.84 7.61 -40.59
CA ASN A 707 61.30 8.84 -40.01
C ASN A 707 59.98 8.86 -39.22
N GLN A 708 60.18 9.24 -37.95
CA GLN A 708 59.23 9.55 -36.89
C GLN A 708 58.31 10.72 -37.24
N ILE A 709 57.03 10.56 -36.94
CA ILE A 709 56.15 11.64 -36.49
C ILE A 709 55.56 11.19 -35.16
N MET A 710 56.08 11.77 -34.08
CA MET A 710 55.60 11.58 -32.71
C MET A 710 54.33 12.42 -32.54
N VAL A 711 53.18 11.79 -32.66
CA VAL A 711 51.89 12.36 -32.25
C VAL A 711 51.74 12.11 -30.75
N PRO A 712 51.49 13.12 -29.91
CA PRO A 712 51.27 12.91 -28.49
C PRO A 712 49.96 12.13 -28.27
N SER A 713 50.06 11.13 -27.40
CA SER A 713 49.05 10.13 -27.10
C SER A 713 47.84 10.73 -26.38
N ASN A 714 46.77 11.04 -27.12
CA ASN A 714 45.40 11.13 -26.59
C ASN A 714 44.66 9.77 -26.63
N GLN A 715 45.32 8.68 -27.06
CA GLN A 715 44.71 7.35 -27.13
C GLN A 715 44.67 6.58 -25.81
N ALA A 716 45.45 6.97 -24.79
CA ALA A 716 45.54 6.21 -23.55
C ALA A 716 44.23 6.20 -22.73
N ASN A 717 43.48 7.30 -22.73
CA ASN A 717 42.24 7.39 -21.93
C ASN A 717 41.06 6.62 -22.56
N HIS A 718 40.89 6.68 -23.89
CA HIS A 718 39.84 5.89 -24.58
C HIS A 718 40.08 4.37 -24.48
N GLN A 719 41.34 3.93 -24.39
CA GLN A 719 41.67 2.50 -24.23
C GLN A 719 41.18 1.96 -22.88
N THR A 720 41.34 2.73 -21.79
CA THR A 720 40.86 2.35 -20.45
C THR A 720 39.34 2.24 -20.33
N GLU A 721 38.58 3.00 -21.14
CA GLU A 721 37.11 2.97 -21.15
C GLU A 721 36.55 1.65 -21.70
N ILE A 722 37.12 1.21 -22.81
CA ILE A 722 36.74 -0.05 -23.48
C ILE A 722 37.19 -1.23 -22.61
N ASP A 723 38.37 -1.14 -22.00
CA ASP A 723 38.93 -2.21 -21.17
C ASP A 723 38.12 -2.51 -19.89
N GLU A 724 37.64 -1.51 -19.12
CA GLU A 724 36.87 -1.80 -17.89
C GLU A 724 35.48 -2.37 -18.22
N LEU A 725 34.83 -1.85 -19.26
CA LEU A 725 33.52 -2.34 -19.69
C LEU A 725 33.62 -3.74 -20.29
N GLU A 726 34.62 -3.99 -21.15
CA GLU A 726 34.90 -5.31 -21.72
C GLU A 726 35.29 -6.32 -20.64
N PHE A 727 36.06 -5.88 -19.63
CA PHE A 727 36.36 -6.70 -18.46
C PHE A 727 35.11 -7.09 -17.66
N LEU A 728 34.19 -6.15 -17.43
CA LEU A 728 32.92 -6.43 -16.75
C LEU A 728 32.06 -7.42 -17.54
N VAL A 729 31.99 -7.26 -18.87
CA VAL A 729 31.28 -8.18 -19.76
C VAL A 729 31.92 -9.57 -19.73
N SER A 730 33.25 -9.65 -19.78
CA SER A 730 33.99 -10.91 -19.65
C SER A 730 33.71 -11.60 -18.32
N CYS A 731 33.73 -10.87 -17.21
CA CYS A 731 33.38 -11.43 -15.88
C CYS A 731 31.92 -11.89 -15.81
N LYS A 732 30.99 -11.18 -16.44
CA LYS A 732 29.59 -11.60 -16.52
C LYS A 732 29.45 -12.93 -17.28
N ASN A 733 30.21 -13.11 -18.36
CA ASN A 733 30.21 -14.35 -19.16
C ASN A 733 30.82 -15.54 -18.42
N VAL A 734 31.77 -15.31 -17.50
CA VAL A 734 32.34 -16.36 -16.64
C VAL A 734 31.31 -16.89 -15.64
N GLY A 735 30.44 -16.02 -15.12
CA GLY A 735 29.33 -16.41 -14.25
C GLY A 735 29.06 -15.44 -13.11
N VAL A 736 27.85 -15.52 -12.56
CA VAL A 736 27.36 -14.68 -11.48
C VAL A 736 27.04 -15.55 -10.26
N VAL A 737 27.60 -15.17 -9.11
CA VAL A 737 27.37 -15.84 -7.82
C VAL A 737 26.62 -14.91 -6.88
N HIS A 738 25.55 -15.39 -6.28
CA HIS A 738 24.67 -14.64 -5.40
C HIS A 738 24.99 -14.97 -3.94
N ILE A 739 25.53 -14.00 -3.20
CA ILE A 739 25.87 -14.13 -1.79
C ILE A 739 24.74 -13.52 -0.95
N LEU A 740 24.11 -14.33 -0.12
CA LEU A 740 22.97 -13.93 0.70
C LEU A 740 23.22 -14.22 2.18
N GLY A 741 22.99 -13.23 3.03
CA GLY A 741 23.05 -13.39 4.48
C GLY A 741 21.82 -14.11 5.03
N ASN A 742 22.03 -15.19 5.77
CA ASN A 742 21.02 -15.85 6.57
C ASN A 742 21.24 -15.55 8.05
N THR A 743 20.67 -14.43 8.49
CA THR A 743 20.92 -13.87 9.82
C THR A 743 19.93 -14.37 10.85
N VAL A 744 20.30 -15.28 11.76
CA VAL A 744 19.47 -15.76 12.87
C VAL A 744 19.54 -14.78 14.05
N MET A 745 18.40 -14.37 14.61
CA MET A 745 18.37 -13.54 15.81
C MET A 745 18.05 -14.39 17.04
N THR A 746 18.77 -14.15 18.11
CA THR A 746 18.59 -14.80 19.42
C THR A 746 18.60 -13.75 20.51
N ALA A 747 17.76 -13.85 21.52
CA ALA A 747 17.76 -12.90 22.64
C ALA A 747 18.94 -13.16 23.59
N ARG A 748 19.54 -12.08 24.12
CA ARG A 748 20.56 -12.18 25.17
C ARG A 748 20.00 -12.83 26.44
N ARG A 749 20.87 -13.47 27.23
CA ARG A 749 20.50 -14.10 28.51
C ARG A 749 19.88 -13.10 29.51
N ASP A 750 20.26 -11.83 29.44
CA ASP A 750 19.78 -10.76 30.32
C ASP A 750 18.50 -10.06 29.80
N SER A 751 18.00 -10.43 28.63
CA SER A 751 16.79 -9.84 28.05
C SER A 751 15.54 -10.25 28.82
N SER A 752 14.55 -9.34 28.88
CA SER A 752 13.27 -9.60 29.54
C SER A 752 12.55 -10.81 28.93
N LEU A 753 11.73 -11.49 29.74
CA LEU A 753 10.98 -12.68 29.32
C LEU A 753 10.14 -12.43 28.05
N PHE A 754 9.50 -11.26 27.96
CA PHE A 754 8.73 -10.87 26.77
C PHE A 754 9.60 -10.79 25.51
N LYS A 755 10.82 -10.22 25.59
CA LYS A 755 11.74 -10.16 24.44
C LYS A 755 12.21 -11.53 24.00
N LYS A 756 12.50 -12.43 24.96
CA LYS A 756 12.87 -13.82 24.68
C LYS A 756 11.75 -14.56 23.96
N ILE A 757 10.51 -14.46 24.45
CA ILE A 757 9.34 -15.08 23.80
C ILE A 757 9.13 -14.52 22.39
N ALA A 758 9.19 -13.20 22.23
CA ALA A 758 8.97 -12.55 20.94
C ALA A 758 10.02 -12.97 19.90
N ILE A 759 11.31 -12.98 20.25
CA ILE A 759 12.40 -13.24 19.30
C ILE A 759 12.66 -14.73 19.12
N ASP A 760 12.89 -15.46 20.20
CA ASP A 760 13.37 -16.85 20.14
C ASP A 760 12.29 -17.84 19.74
N TYR A 761 11.01 -17.53 20.04
CA TYR A 761 9.88 -18.41 19.73
C TYR A 761 9.06 -17.86 18.58
N VAL A 762 8.37 -16.72 18.77
CA VAL A 762 7.37 -16.24 17.80
C VAL A 762 8.02 -15.81 16.49
N TYR A 763 9.04 -14.93 16.52
CA TYR A 763 9.73 -14.47 15.32
C TYR A 763 10.47 -15.62 14.61
N ALA A 764 11.17 -16.47 15.35
CA ALA A 764 11.85 -17.63 14.81
C ALA A 764 10.87 -18.62 14.14
N PHE A 765 9.72 -18.89 14.77
CA PHE A 765 8.66 -19.73 14.23
C PHE A 765 8.05 -19.14 12.96
N LEU A 766 7.67 -17.86 13.00
CA LEU A 766 7.11 -17.16 11.84
C LEU A 766 8.09 -17.18 10.68
N ARG A 767 9.37 -16.93 10.93
CA ARG A 767 10.41 -16.99 9.88
C ARG A 767 10.58 -18.40 9.31
N LYS A 768 10.49 -19.44 10.13
CA LYS A 768 10.63 -20.84 9.69
C LYS A 768 9.47 -21.30 8.82
N ILE A 769 8.26 -20.80 9.09
CA ILE A 769 7.04 -21.14 8.33
C ILE A 769 6.91 -20.28 7.08
N CYS A 770 7.34 -19.02 7.15
CA CYS A 770 7.27 -18.10 6.03
C CYS A 770 8.42 -18.33 5.03
N ARG A 771 8.25 -17.81 3.82
CA ARG A 771 9.24 -18.01 2.75
C ARG A 771 10.59 -17.33 3.05
N GLU A 772 11.67 -18.03 2.67
CA GLU A 772 13.04 -17.52 2.74
C GLU A 772 13.32 -16.37 1.74
N ASN A 773 14.37 -15.59 2.01
CA ASN A 773 14.90 -14.51 1.14
C ASN A 773 15.18 -15.03 -0.29
N SER A 774 15.78 -16.20 -0.42
CA SER A 774 16.15 -16.85 -1.69
C SER A 774 14.95 -17.06 -2.62
N ALA A 775 13.82 -17.50 -2.06
CA ALA A 775 12.57 -17.72 -2.80
C ALA A 775 11.89 -16.42 -3.28
N MET A 776 12.26 -15.27 -2.70
CA MET A 776 11.78 -13.96 -3.14
C MET A 776 12.47 -13.51 -4.42
N PHE A 777 13.79 -13.69 -4.47
CA PHE A 777 14.65 -13.26 -5.59
C PHE A 777 14.70 -14.24 -6.77
N ASN A 778 14.08 -15.42 -6.64
CA ASN A 778 14.11 -16.47 -7.67
C ASN A 778 15.54 -16.82 -8.10
N ILE A 779 16.50 -16.72 -7.18
CA ILE A 779 17.90 -16.98 -7.45
C ILE A 779 18.07 -18.49 -7.68
N PRO A 780 18.72 -18.91 -8.77
CA PRO A 780 18.98 -20.31 -9.01
C PRO A 780 19.81 -20.91 -7.86
N HIS A 781 19.39 -22.06 -7.35
CA HIS A 781 20.03 -22.71 -6.21
C HIS A 781 21.50 -23.07 -6.46
N GLU A 782 21.89 -23.24 -7.74
CA GLU A 782 23.23 -23.62 -8.16
C GLU A 782 24.26 -22.49 -7.99
N SER A 783 23.84 -21.23 -7.98
CA SER A 783 24.73 -20.06 -7.83
C SER A 783 24.52 -19.29 -6.52
N LEU A 784 23.72 -19.83 -5.59
CA LEU A 784 23.43 -19.21 -4.31
C LEU A 784 24.42 -19.66 -3.23
N LEU A 785 25.15 -18.72 -2.65
CA LEU A 785 25.98 -18.92 -1.46
C LEU A 785 25.32 -18.28 -0.24
N ASN A 786 24.82 -19.10 0.68
CA ASN A 786 24.20 -18.66 1.93
C ASN A 786 25.25 -18.56 3.05
N VAL A 787 25.43 -17.36 3.60
CA VAL A 787 26.30 -17.12 4.75
C VAL A 787 25.44 -17.06 6.01
N GLY A 788 25.60 -18.03 6.92
CA GLY A 788 24.90 -18.03 8.20
C GLY A 788 25.57 -17.09 9.21
N GLN A 789 24.79 -16.28 9.91
CA GLN A 789 25.28 -15.49 11.03
C GLN A 789 24.23 -15.44 12.16
N THR A 790 24.66 -15.49 13.41
CA THR A 790 23.78 -15.33 14.58
C THR A 790 24.02 -13.97 15.24
N PHE A 791 22.96 -13.19 15.43
CA PHE A 791 22.98 -11.95 16.21
C PHE A 791 22.28 -12.14 17.55
N TYR A 792 22.83 -11.50 18.58
CA TYR A 792 22.28 -11.49 19.94
C TYR A 792 21.62 -10.13 20.25
N VAL A 793 20.30 -10.14 20.44
CA VAL A 793 19.42 -8.97 20.66
C VAL A 793 19.16 -8.71 22.14
#